data_AF-A0A1L4FT21-F1
#
_entry.id   AF-A0A1L4FT21-F1
#
_cell.length_a   1.000
_cell.length_b   1.000
_cell.length_c   1.000
_cell.angle_alpha   90.00
_cell.angle_beta   90.00
_cell.angle_gamma   90.00
#
_symmetry.space_group_name_H-M   'P 1'
#
loop_
_entity.id
_entity.type
_entity.pdbx_description
1 polymer ?
#
loop_
_entity_poly.entity_id
_entity_poly.type
_entity_poly.pdbx_seq_one_letter_code
_entity_poly.pdbx_strand_id
1 'polypeptide(L)'
;MEISHEQFLINQALKQGFNVKVSAVAGSGKTTTVLLISKLLSDKKILFFTYNRQLKDETQEKIISNKLFNIDIFTFHSFAQNIYNVQANTDDGLVELLTKNKTSNNIDYDLIVIDEAQDLTPIYYHFLLKIMNDNQNKNYQILILGDERQCIYQFLGADSRFLTHADKLFVNQHEWKFLSLSKSYRLSSQIASFLNDIFFKKQLIKSGRLNSYSSINYLLVRNNNHKNEGITALASKICKKIHEYGEENIFVLTPTTKTNYINLLIKKIIEINEILYGNKEIAIFTSSNETDKLVDLELIKNKLVISTFHQTKGLEREVVFLLNFDESYYEHFAVDANKFELMNVTYVSATRAKTELWLVHDDQYQFMQWIDKKTLLEHPYVTFHNRLSLEKILKLNDEQENSSKESSHCTEIIKFLDFKIDNLIKSKFSIQSFETDKTKINAKSLNSINSFIYLKKLNKSIKEDVSNINGTLISILYLIKKDINLFVQHFQSYLKMRLFSKNPKQKINFDSNILENIEFALAKLQSSRDIQSLLYITMIYMILKSGNIVQLNLITYDRCNWLNFNEFVLLNSLLDNILEIENCDFEVRFSYHEKKYDFTLVGDVDAIDHVNKIVYEFKFTNETKIDHFYQLITYRFLMLKNDYEKYKDYKFVVYNVRKNVAYELVINDESTYEIVDILFRSFLNLNPKNSLSDAEFFDYVCYFKHLNLLSNNLTSQISNIEKDTQLKQKIELIDLVDKDFLNSINFTSSNLIIEQKKSNKYVILDFETLHYDQIPIQLAFLVIQNNQIIETQNLYFEIDNDMNLELFWEYVNVDPSNLIDAPHFLEQWDKIKKYFNGEYIIIAHNAPFDMRVLKKALKKYDLEILNFVFLDSIKLLKKLKPNLASYSQPKLCSYFGIEYDAHNALADVQALYQLITLFIDFDEIDQLIQENPKLLNDFWNI
;
A
#
# COMPACT_ATOMS: atom_id res chain seq x y z
N MET A 1 -2.65 20.78 -27.25
CA MET A 1 -3.29 21.53 -26.15
C MET A 1 -3.22 23.00 -26.48
N GLU A 2 -4.34 23.71 -26.42
CA GLU A 2 -4.35 25.17 -26.46
C GLU A 2 -3.76 25.72 -25.15
N ILE A 3 -2.83 26.65 -25.27
CA ILE A 3 -2.13 27.28 -24.15
C ILE A 3 -3.08 28.31 -23.52
N SER A 4 -3.26 28.27 -22.19
CA SER A 4 -4.05 29.31 -21.52
C SER A 4 -3.30 30.64 -21.50
N HIS A 5 -4.03 31.76 -21.42
CA HIS A 5 -3.40 33.08 -21.31
C HIS A 5 -2.46 33.17 -20.09
N GLU A 6 -2.84 32.59 -18.95
CA GLU A 6 -2.01 32.54 -17.75
C GLU A 6 -0.71 31.74 -17.97
N GLN A 7 -0.79 30.58 -18.63
CA GLN A 7 0.38 29.77 -18.99
C GLN A 7 1.30 30.51 -19.96
N PHE A 8 0.73 31.25 -20.91
CA PHE A 8 1.48 32.11 -21.82
C PHE A 8 2.24 33.21 -21.07
N LEU A 9 1.61 33.88 -20.10
CA LEU A 9 2.25 34.92 -19.28
C LEU A 9 3.42 34.36 -18.45
N ILE A 10 3.29 33.15 -17.90
CA ILE A 10 4.38 32.47 -17.18
C ILE A 10 5.58 32.25 -18.11
N ASN A 11 5.34 31.70 -19.30
CA ASN A 11 6.41 31.49 -20.28
C ASN A 11 7.05 32.81 -20.73
N GLN A 12 6.26 33.87 -20.94
CA GLN A 12 6.80 35.19 -21.31
C GLN A 12 7.69 35.78 -20.22
N ALA A 13 7.29 35.66 -18.95
CA ALA A 13 8.11 36.10 -17.82
C ALA A 13 9.46 35.35 -17.77
N LEU A 14 9.44 34.03 -17.96
CA LEU A 14 10.68 33.24 -18.02
C LEU A 14 11.57 33.66 -19.20
N LYS A 15 11.00 33.88 -20.39
CA LYS A 15 11.77 34.38 -21.57
C LYS A 15 12.41 35.74 -21.34
N GLN A 16 11.81 36.58 -20.52
CA GLN A 16 12.34 37.89 -20.14
C GLN A 16 13.41 37.82 -19.05
N GLY A 17 13.73 36.62 -18.54
CA GLY A 17 14.75 36.44 -17.51
C GLY A 17 14.24 36.52 -16.07
N PHE A 18 12.93 36.60 -15.82
CA PHE A 18 12.42 36.68 -14.44
C PHE A 18 12.45 35.30 -13.75
N ASN A 19 12.66 35.30 -12.44
CA ASN A 19 12.15 34.24 -11.57
C ASN A 19 10.63 34.36 -11.49
N VAL A 20 9.92 33.24 -11.36
CA VAL A 20 8.46 33.23 -11.38
C VAL A 20 7.92 32.45 -10.20
N LYS A 21 7.06 33.09 -9.40
CA LYS A 21 6.21 32.43 -8.40
C LYS A 21 4.79 32.37 -8.92
N VAL A 22 4.19 31.17 -8.91
CA VAL A 22 2.85 30.90 -9.43
C VAL A 22 1.93 30.45 -8.29
N SER A 23 0.92 31.27 -7.98
CA SER A 23 -0.21 30.86 -7.14
C SER A 23 -1.25 30.14 -7.98
N ALA A 24 -1.38 28.84 -7.75
CA ALA A 24 -2.33 27.97 -8.45
C ALA A 24 -3.55 27.64 -7.60
N VAL A 25 -4.63 27.22 -8.26
CA VAL A 25 -5.77 26.54 -7.63
C VAL A 25 -5.70 25.02 -7.86
N ALA A 26 -6.49 24.24 -7.11
CA ALA A 26 -6.57 22.80 -7.31
C ALA A 26 -6.90 22.41 -8.75
N GLY A 27 -6.11 21.50 -9.33
CA GLY A 27 -6.33 21.00 -10.69
C GLY A 27 -6.04 22.02 -11.80
N SER A 28 -5.22 23.05 -11.54
CA SER A 28 -4.92 24.09 -12.53
C SER A 28 -3.97 23.68 -13.68
N GLY A 29 -3.44 22.46 -13.64
CA GLY A 29 -2.49 21.97 -14.64
C GLY A 29 -1.05 22.47 -14.41
N LYS A 30 -0.59 22.54 -13.15
CA LYS A 30 0.80 22.90 -12.79
C LYS A 30 1.82 22.06 -13.57
N THR A 31 1.77 20.73 -13.43
CA THR A 31 2.65 19.80 -14.15
C THR A 31 2.56 19.97 -15.66
N THR A 32 1.35 20.13 -16.22
CA THR A 32 1.15 20.41 -17.66
C THR A 32 1.82 21.73 -18.09
N THR A 33 1.82 22.74 -17.21
CA THR A 33 2.48 24.02 -17.45
C THR A 33 4.00 23.85 -17.53
N VAL A 34 4.59 23.02 -16.66
CA VAL A 34 6.03 22.71 -16.71
C VAL A 34 6.41 22.00 -18.01
N LEU A 35 5.63 21.01 -18.43
CA LEU A 35 5.85 20.31 -19.71
C LEU A 35 5.74 21.25 -20.91
N LEU A 36 4.79 22.19 -20.87
CA LEU A 36 4.66 23.22 -21.89
C LEU A 36 5.88 24.16 -21.92
N ILE A 37 6.39 24.56 -20.76
CA ILE A 37 7.59 25.40 -20.65
C ILE A 37 8.81 24.67 -21.22
N SER A 38 9.00 23.40 -20.89
CA SER A 38 10.07 22.58 -21.48
C SER A 38 10.00 22.54 -23.01
N LYS A 39 8.79 22.41 -23.56
CA LYS A 39 8.58 22.45 -25.02
C LYS A 39 8.89 23.83 -25.63
N LEU A 40 8.56 24.92 -24.96
CA LEU A 40 8.70 26.30 -25.48
C LEU A 40 10.10 26.90 -25.26
N LEU A 41 10.86 26.37 -24.30
CA LEU A 41 12.23 26.75 -23.94
C LEU A 41 13.17 25.57 -24.18
N SER A 42 13.13 25.01 -25.40
CA SER A 42 13.92 23.82 -25.76
C SER A 42 15.43 24.01 -25.69
N ASP A 43 15.89 25.27 -25.64
CA ASP A 43 17.29 25.67 -25.48
C ASP A 43 17.79 25.64 -24.03
N LYS A 44 16.88 25.53 -23.05
CA LYS A 44 17.20 25.56 -21.61
C LYS A 44 17.26 24.15 -21.03
N LYS A 45 18.26 23.87 -20.19
CA LYS A 45 18.30 22.69 -19.32
C LYS A 45 17.44 22.92 -18.08
N ILE A 46 16.43 22.08 -17.89
CA ILE A 46 15.42 22.25 -16.84
C ILE A 46 15.56 21.13 -15.80
N LEU A 47 15.65 21.51 -14.53
CA LEU A 47 15.53 20.60 -13.40
C LEU A 47 14.15 20.72 -12.79
N PHE A 48 13.40 19.62 -12.72
CA PHE A 48 12.04 19.61 -12.20
C PHE A 48 11.90 18.75 -10.94
N PHE A 49 11.59 19.38 -9.81
CA PHE A 49 11.27 18.70 -8.57
C PHE A 49 9.78 18.42 -8.44
N THR A 50 9.44 17.14 -8.25
CA THR A 50 8.10 16.70 -7.83
C THR A 50 8.11 16.22 -6.38
N TYR A 51 6.96 16.41 -5.72
CA TYR A 51 6.80 16.09 -4.31
C TYR A 51 6.85 14.59 -4.00
N ASN A 52 6.43 13.72 -4.93
CA ASN A 52 6.41 12.27 -4.70
C ASN A 52 6.83 11.44 -5.93
N ARG A 53 7.23 10.20 -5.68
CA ARG A 53 7.76 9.26 -6.69
C ARG A 53 6.73 8.92 -7.76
N GLN A 54 5.46 8.74 -7.39
CA GLN A 54 4.43 8.42 -8.35
C GLN A 54 4.20 9.55 -9.36
N LEU A 55 4.11 10.79 -8.90
CA LEU A 55 4.02 11.98 -9.76
C LEU A 55 5.25 12.13 -10.64
N LYS A 56 6.44 11.79 -10.11
CA LYS A 56 7.66 11.71 -10.92
C LYS A 56 7.48 10.70 -12.06
N ASP A 57 7.07 9.47 -11.75
CA ASP A 57 6.95 8.38 -12.72
C ASP A 57 5.89 8.69 -13.80
N GLU A 58 4.68 9.13 -13.40
CA GLU A 58 3.62 9.57 -14.33
C GLU A 58 4.07 10.74 -15.22
N THR A 59 4.86 11.66 -14.68
CA THR A 59 5.36 12.81 -15.43
C THR A 59 6.50 12.40 -16.35
N GLN A 60 7.36 11.47 -15.94
CA GLN A 60 8.41 10.89 -16.77
C GLN A 60 7.82 10.24 -18.02
N GLU A 61 6.72 9.48 -17.88
CA GLU A 61 6.00 8.92 -19.03
C GLU A 61 5.48 10.02 -19.98
N LYS A 62 4.95 11.12 -19.43
CA LYS A 62 4.53 12.29 -20.21
C LYS A 62 5.70 12.98 -20.91
N ILE A 63 6.85 13.11 -20.25
CA ILE A 63 8.09 13.67 -20.83
C ILE A 63 8.54 12.82 -22.03
N ILE A 64 8.60 11.49 -21.85
CA ILE A 64 9.01 10.53 -22.89
C ILE A 64 8.04 10.56 -24.08
N SER A 65 6.73 10.47 -23.82
CA SER A 65 5.71 10.48 -24.87
C SER A 65 5.66 11.80 -25.64
N ASN A 66 5.97 12.93 -24.99
CA ASN A 66 6.06 14.24 -25.65
C ASN A 66 7.46 14.54 -26.24
N LYS A 67 8.41 13.60 -26.17
CA LYS A 67 9.78 13.73 -26.68
C LYS A 67 10.50 14.99 -26.15
N LEU A 68 10.38 15.25 -24.86
CA LEU A 68 11.04 16.37 -24.19
C LEU A 68 12.41 15.91 -23.67
N PHE A 69 13.49 16.44 -24.25
CA PHE A 69 14.88 16.00 -23.95
C PHE A 69 15.65 16.97 -23.06
N ASN A 70 15.09 18.15 -22.77
CA ASN A 70 15.76 19.23 -22.05
C ASN A 70 15.30 19.35 -20.59
N ILE A 71 14.60 18.35 -20.07
CA ILE A 71 14.03 18.35 -18.72
C ILE A 71 14.41 17.07 -17.98
N ASP A 72 15.05 17.24 -16.82
CA ASP A 72 15.30 16.17 -15.87
C ASP A 72 14.33 16.30 -14.69
N ILE A 73 13.74 15.19 -14.27
CA ILE A 73 12.74 15.17 -13.20
C ILE A 73 13.18 14.28 -12.04
N PHE A 74 13.04 14.80 -10.82
CA PHE A 74 13.44 14.11 -9.60
C PHE A 74 12.49 14.40 -8.44
N THR A 75 12.42 13.46 -7.49
CA THR A 75 12.08 13.81 -6.10
C THR A 75 13.36 14.26 -5.37
N PHE A 76 13.23 15.00 -4.27
CA PHE A 76 14.37 15.43 -3.43
C PHE A 76 15.30 14.27 -3.05
N HIS A 77 14.73 13.18 -2.55
CA HIS A 77 15.46 11.96 -2.20
C HIS A 77 16.19 11.33 -3.39
N SER A 78 15.51 11.19 -4.55
CA SER A 78 16.14 10.59 -5.73
C SER A 78 17.27 11.46 -6.30
N PHE A 79 17.16 12.79 -6.19
CA PHE A 79 18.24 13.71 -6.59
C PHE A 79 19.46 13.56 -5.68
N ALA A 80 19.24 13.54 -4.35
CA ALA A 80 20.32 13.33 -3.38
C ALA A 80 21.08 12.02 -3.62
N GLN A 81 20.37 10.94 -3.91
CA GLN A 81 20.97 9.64 -4.21
C GLN A 81 21.79 9.67 -5.51
N ASN A 82 21.21 10.17 -6.59
CA ASN A 82 21.81 10.07 -7.92
C ASN A 82 22.95 11.07 -8.15
N ILE A 83 22.86 12.27 -7.56
CA ILE A 83 23.78 13.38 -7.83
C ILE A 83 24.84 13.54 -6.75
N TYR A 84 24.49 13.26 -5.49
CA TYR A 84 25.43 13.35 -4.37
C TYR A 84 25.94 11.98 -3.88
N ASN A 85 25.43 10.86 -4.40
CA ASN A 85 25.84 9.51 -4.00
C ASN A 85 25.73 9.29 -2.48
N VAL A 86 24.57 9.59 -1.89
CA VAL A 86 24.27 9.39 -0.45
C VAL A 86 23.00 8.54 -0.30
N GLN A 87 22.95 7.65 0.69
CA GLN A 87 21.72 6.93 1.03
C GLN A 87 20.71 7.88 1.67
N ALA A 88 19.85 8.49 0.85
CA ALA A 88 18.84 9.46 1.27
C ALA A 88 17.42 8.96 0.98
N ASN A 89 17.08 7.74 1.42
CA ASN A 89 15.72 7.19 1.29
C ASN A 89 14.71 7.88 2.23
N THR A 90 15.21 8.52 3.29
CA THR A 90 14.44 9.27 4.29
C THR A 90 15.02 10.67 4.48
N ASP A 91 14.30 11.52 5.21
CA ASP A 91 14.77 12.87 5.55
C ASP A 91 16.09 12.85 6.35
N ASP A 92 16.34 11.81 7.14
CA ASP A 92 17.61 11.61 7.89
C ASP A 92 18.84 11.63 6.96
N GLY A 93 18.74 11.02 5.78
CA GLY A 93 19.86 11.02 4.83
C GLY A 93 20.09 12.37 4.15
N LEU A 94 19.04 13.18 3.97
CA LEU A 94 19.18 14.58 3.52
C LEU A 94 19.84 15.44 4.59
N VAL A 95 19.43 15.26 5.84
CA VAL A 95 20.03 15.91 7.01
C VAL A 95 21.52 15.59 7.12
N GLU A 96 21.91 14.32 6.95
CA GLU A 96 23.31 13.91 6.98
C GLU A 96 24.12 14.58 5.87
N LEU A 97 23.59 14.60 4.64
CA LEU A 97 24.21 15.26 3.49
C LEU A 97 24.46 16.75 3.77
N LEU A 98 23.45 17.44 4.33
CA LEU A 98 23.53 18.85 4.70
C LEU A 98 24.57 19.08 5.81
N THR A 99 24.56 18.24 6.85
CA THR A 99 25.46 18.37 8.00
C THR A 99 26.91 18.11 7.62
N LYS A 100 27.17 17.13 6.75
CA LYS A 100 28.52 16.83 6.22
C LYS A 100 28.96 17.79 5.12
N ASN A 101 28.07 18.68 4.67
CA ASN A 101 28.27 19.63 3.58
C ASN A 101 28.89 19.00 2.31
N LYS A 102 28.44 17.79 1.94
CA LYS A 102 28.98 17.06 0.78
C LYS A 102 28.63 17.78 -0.52
N THR A 103 29.60 18.20 -1.32
CA THR A 103 29.36 18.95 -2.59
C THR A 103 29.27 18.02 -3.81
N SER A 104 28.63 18.51 -4.88
CA SER A 104 28.64 17.85 -6.19
C SER A 104 28.89 18.89 -7.29
N ASN A 105 29.76 18.57 -8.23
CA ASN A 105 30.02 19.43 -9.39
C ASN A 105 29.15 19.04 -10.60
N ASN A 106 28.23 18.09 -10.48
CA ASN A 106 27.48 17.56 -11.63
C ASN A 106 26.12 18.24 -11.85
N ILE A 107 25.95 19.46 -11.34
CA ILE A 107 24.68 20.19 -11.39
C ILE A 107 24.88 21.37 -12.34
N ASP A 108 24.17 21.39 -13.48
CA ASP A 108 24.27 22.45 -14.49
C ASP A 108 22.92 22.66 -15.18
N TYR A 109 22.06 23.45 -14.55
CA TYR A 109 20.70 23.74 -15.03
C TYR A 109 20.45 25.24 -15.19
N ASP A 110 19.70 25.60 -16.24
CA ASP A 110 19.30 26.98 -16.53
C ASP A 110 18.00 27.38 -15.82
N LEU A 111 17.12 26.41 -15.56
CA LEU A 111 15.83 26.63 -14.90
C LEU A 111 15.59 25.54 -13.86
N ILE A 112 15.37 25.94 -12.62
CA ILE A 112 14.99 25.04 -11.53
C ILE A 112 13.50 25.24 -11.23
N VAL A 113 12.73 24.16 -11.36
CA VAL A 113 11.28 24.14 -11.18
C VAL A 113 10.94 23.37 -9.91
N ILE A 114 10.13 23.97 -9.04
CA ILE A 114 9.67 23.37 -7.78
C ILE A 114 8.13 23.32 -7.81
N ASP A 115 7.56 22.11 -7.88
CA ASP A 115 6.10 21.91 -7.71
C ASP A 115 5.72 21.76 -6.23
N GLU A 116 4.46 22.05 -5.93
CA GLU A 116 3.86 21.95 -4.59
C GLU A 116 4.71 22.62 -3.49
N ALA A 117 5.24 23.81 -3.78
CA ALA A 117 6.18 24.49 -2.89
C ALA A 117 5.61 24.85 -1.51
N GLN A 118 4.28 24.87 -1.37
CA GLN A 118 3.63 25.01 -0.06
C GLN A 118 3.87 23.83 0.88
N ASP A 119 4.31 22.68 0.34
CA ASP A 119 4.61 21.46 1.10
C ASP A 119 6.11 21.29 1.37
N LEU A 120 6.92 22.30 1.06
CA LEU A 120 8.32 22.32 1.46
C LEU A 120 8.43 22.37 2.98
N THR A 121 9.41 21.64 3.50
CA THR A 121 9.84 21.69 4.90
C THR A 121 11.17 22.44 4.99
N PRO A 122 11.60 22.86 6.19
CA PRO A 122 12.94 23.44 6.37
C PRO A 122 14.07 22.56 5.80
N ILE A 123 13.95 21.22 5.91
CA ILE A 123 14.94 20.27 5.35
C ILE A 123 15.00 20.39 3.83
N TYR A 124 13.85 20.36 3.15
CA TYR A 124 13.81 20.47 1.68
C TYR A 124 14.26 21.85 1.20
N TYR A 125 13.94 22.90 1.96
CA TYR A 125 14.43 24.26 1.67
C TYR A 125 15.96 24.35 1.72
N HIS A 126 16.60 23.90 2.79
CA HIS A 126 18.07 23.92 2.87
C HIS A 126 18.72 23.03 1.82
N PHE A 127 18.10 21.90 1.48
CA PHE A 127 18.57 21.06 0.40
C PHE A 127 18.47 21.74 -0.97
N LEU A 128 17.39 22.48 -1.24
CA LEU A 128 17.27 23.31 -2.43
C LEU A 128 18.33 24.41 -2.49
N LEU A 129 18.56 25.14 -1.39
CA LEU A 129 19.63 26.14 -1.31
C LEU A 129 20.99 25.52 -1.63
N LYS A 130 21.25 24.31 -1.13
CA LYS A 130 22.47 23.58 -1.43
C LYS A 130 22.58 23.23 -2.92
N ILE A 131 21.53 22.71 -3.54
CA ILE A 131 21.50 22.40 -4.98
C ILE A 131 21.77 23.67 -5.80
N MET A 132 21.12 24.77 -5.44
CA MET A 132 21.32 26.07 -6.09
C MET A 132 22.76 26.59 -5.93
N ASN A 133 23.35 26.41 -4.74
CA ASN A 133 24.74 26.76 -4.48
C ASN A 133 25.73 25.86 -5.24
N ASP A 134 25.42 24.58 -5.42
CA ASP A 134 26.28 23.62 -6.10
C ASP A 134 26.05 23.63 -7.64
N ASN A 135 25.01 24.32 -8.13
CA ASN A 135 24.75 24.52 -9.56
C ASN A 135 25.87 25.33 -10.23
N GLN A 136 26.45 24.79 -11.30
CA GLN A 136 27.55 25.42 -12.05
C GLN A 136 27.08 26.71 -12.73
N ASN A 137 25.94 26.66 -13.41
CA ASN A 137 25.34 27.86 -13.99
C ASN A 137 24.80 28.75 -12.86
N LYS A 138 25.50 29.85 -12.54
CA LYS A 138 25.05 30.84 -11.55
C LYS A 138 23.95 31.78 -12.06
N ASN A 139 23.70 31.79 -13.36
CA ASN A 139 22.65 32.58 -14.01
C ASN A 139 21.34 31.80 -14.17
N TYR A 140 21.05 30.85 -13.29
CA TYR A 140 19.84 30.03 -13.33
C TYR A 140 18.58 30.82 -12.91
N GLN A 141 17.45 30.52 -13.54
CA GLN A 141 16.13 31.03 -13.15
C GLN A 141 15.40 30.02 -12.25
N ILE A 142 14.40 30.50 -11.51
CA ILE A 142 13.57 29.68 -10.63
C ILE A 142 12.10 29.83 -11.02
N LEU A 143 11.41 28.69 -11.15
CA LEU A 143 9.95 28.63 -11.27
C LEU A 143 9.37 27.86 -10.08
N ILE A 144 8.63 28.54 -9.22
CA ILE A 144 7.97 27.95 -8.06
C ILE A 144 6.46 27.92 -8.29
N LEU A 145 5.86 26.74 -8.21
CA LEU A 145 4.41 26.55 -8.33
C LEU A 145 3.84 25.94 -7.05
N GLY A 146 2.63 26.34 -6.71
CA GLY A 146 1.93 25.74 -5.58
C GLY A 146 0.57 26.37 -5.33
N ASP A 147 -0.16 25.80 -4.37
CA ASP A 147 -1.44 26.32 -3.87
C ASP A 147 -1.38 26.41 -2.36
N GLU A 148 -1.24 27.61 -1.80
CA GLU A 148 -1.13 27.84 -0.34
C GLU A 148 -2.29 27.20 0.44
N ARG A 149 -3.48 27.09 -0.18
CA ARG A 149 -4.69 26.51 0.42
C ARG A 149 -4.67 24.98 0.45
N GLN A 150 -3.68 24.35 -0.20
CA GLN A 150 -3.46 22.91 -0.12
C GLN A 150 -2.36 22.54 0.86
N CYS A 151 -1.75 23.49 1.59
CA CYS A 151 -0.80 23.17 2.66
C CYS A 151 -1.55 22.53 3.83
N ILE A 152 -1.46 21.20 3.97
CA ILE A 152 -2.13 20.42 5.03
C ILE A 152 -1.18 19.51 5.81
N TYR A 153 0.10 19.47 5.43
CA TYR A 153 1.12 18.65 6.09
C TYR A 153 1.96 19.45 7.09
N GLN A 154 1.35 20.47 7.72
CA GLN A 154 2.05 21.36 8.66
C GLN A 154 2.63 20.62 9.86
N PHE A 155 1.95 19.57 10.32
CA PHE A 155 2.46 18.66 11.35
C PHE A 155 3.74 17.93 10.91
N LEU A 156 4.00 17.79 9.60
CA LEU A 156 5.26 17.24 9.06
C LEU A 156 6.27 18.34 8.73
N GLY A 157 6.04 19.57 9.20
CA GLY A 157 6.89 20.74 8.98
C GLY A 157 6.68 21.47 7.67
N ALA A 158 5.63 21.15 6.90
CA ALA A 158 5.28 21.91 5.71
C ALA A 158 4.81 23.32 6.06
N ASP A 159 5.20 24.33 5.29
CA ASP A 159 4.76 25.71 5.49
C ASP A 159 4.48 26.42 4.16
N SER A 160 3.29 27.02 4.02
CA SER A 160 2.90 27.72 2.79
C SER A 160 3.78 28.93 2.50
N ARG A 161 4.53 29.45 3.48
CA ARG A 161 5.46 30.57 3.30
C ARG A 161 6.65 30.27 2.41
N PHE A 162 7.01 29.00 2.23
CA PHE A 162 7.96 28.61 1.18
C PHE A 162 7.46 28.93 -0.23
N LEU A 163 6.14 28.90 -0.43
CA LEU A 163 5.50 29.45 -1.63
C LEU A 163 5.33 30.96 -1.47
N THR A 164 4.58 31.46 -0.49
CA THR A 164 4.13 32.87 -0.47
C THR A 164 5.26 33.88 -0.29
N HIS A 165 6.41 33.50 0.26
CA HIS A 165 7.61 34.35 0.39
C HIS A 165 8.83 33.82 -0.38
N ALA A 166 8.61 33.03 -1.45
CA ALA A 166 9.70 32.50 -2.29
C ALA A 166 10.73 33.55 -2.74
N ASP A 167 10.27 34.77 -3.03
CA ASP A 167 11.08 35.91 -3.45
C ASP A 167 12.10 36.38 -2.41
N LYS A 168 11.78 36.19 -1.12
CA LYS A 168 12.68 36.50 0.00
C LYS A 168 13.56 35.31 0.39
N LEU A 169 13.05 34.09 0.19
CA LEU A 169 13.72 32.85 0.58
C LEU A 169 14.74 32.37 -0.45
N PHE A 170 14.48 32.59 -1.74
CA PHE A 170 15.31 32.16 -2.86
C PHE A 170 15.81 33.39 -3.62
N VAL A 171 16.89 33.98 -3.12
CA VAL A 171 17.48 35.21 -3.69
C VAL A 171 18.60 34.84 -4.65
N ASN A 172 18.51 35.34 -5.88
CA ASN A 172 19.60 35.34 -6.86
C ASN A 172 19.54 36.64 -7.68
N GLN A 173 20.29 36.71 -8.79
CA GLN A 173 20.39 37.91 -9.62
C GLN A 173 19.17 38.25 -10.47
N HIS A 174 18.15 37.39 -10.52
CA HIS A 174 16.94 37.59 -11.33
C HIS A 174 15.80 38.16 -10.49
N GLU A 175 15.10 39.16 -11.03
CA GLU A 175 13.90 39.72 -10.39
C GLU A 175 12.72 38.73 -10.40
N TRP A 176 11.81 38.87 -9.44
CA TRP A 176 10.64 38.00 -9.29
C TRP A 176 9.38 38.58 -9.95
N LYS A 177 8.64 37.72 -10.67
CA LYS A 177 7.25 37.97 -11.10
C LYS A 177 6.27 37.06 -10.40
N PHE A 178 5.13 37.64 -10.03
CA PHE A 178 4.02 36.95 -9.37
C PHE A 178 2.88 36.73 -10.37
N LEU A 179 2.55 35.48 -10.63
CA LEU A 179 1.53 35.09 -11.59
C LEU A 179 0.56 34.08 -10.96
N SER A 180 -0.60 33.89 -11.60
CA SER A 180 -1.64 32.99 -11.13
C SER A 180 -2.01 31.94 -12.15
N LEU A 181 -2.43 30.77 -11.68
CA LEU A 181 -3.17 29.77 -12.45
C LEU A 181 -4.55 29.58 -11.81
N SER A 182 -5.52 30.38 -12.23
CA SER A 182 -6.88 30.44 -11.64
C SER A 182 -7.86 29.45 -12.28
N LYS A 183 -7.55 28.92 -13.47
CA LYS A 183 -8.42 27.97 -14.17
C LYS A 183 -8.18 26.52 -13.71
N SER A 184 -9.18 25.88 -13.12
CA SER A 184 -9.15 24.46 -12.71
C SER A 184 -9.71 23.56 -13.81
N TYR A 185 -8.93 22.59 -14.28
CA TYR A 185 -9.37 21.55 -15.21
C TYR A 185 -9.96 20.32 -14.51
N ARG A 186 -9.93 20.30 -13.18
CA ARG A 186 -10.52 19.25 -12.34
C ARG A 186 -11.99 19.55 -12.01
N LEU A 187 -12.25 20.79 -11.59
CA LEU A 187 -13.53 21.19 -11.01
C LEU A 187 -14.53 21.61 -12.09
N SER A 188 -15.79 21.23 -11.91
CA SER A 188 -16.92 21.72 -12.70
C SER A 188 -17.28 23.16 -12.32
N SER A 189 -18.14 23.80 -13.12
CA SER A 189 -18.64 25.16 -12.83
C SER A 189 -19.41 25.23 -11.51
N GLN A 190 -20.19 24.20 -11.18
CA GLN A 190 -21.00 24.15 -9.96
C GLN A 190 -20.13 24.03 -8.71
N ILE A 191 -19.15 23.12 -8.71
CA ILE A 191 -18.24 22.96 -7.56
C ILE A 191 -17.35 24.20 -7.42
N ALA A 192 -16.85 24.77 -8.52
CA ALA A 192 -16.07 26.00 -8.47
C ALA A 192 -16.87 27.19 -7.91
N SER A 193 -18.14 27.37 -8.32
CA SER A 193 -19.04 28.38 -7.76
C SER A 193 -19.23 28.17 -6.26
N PHE A 194 -19.57 26.95 -5.85
CA PHE A 194 -19.76 26.60 -4.45
C PHE A 194 -18.53 26.93 -3.59
N LEU A 195 -17.32 26.59 -4.05
CA LEU A 195 -16.10 26.91 -3.33
C LEU A 195 -15.83 28.42 -3.30
N ASN A 196 -16.02 29.14 -4.41
CA ASN A 196 -15.85 30.59 -4.44
C ASN A 196 -16.82 31.31 -3.50
N ASP A 197 -18.08 30.88 -3.48
CA ASP A 197 -19.17 31.57 -2.77
C ASP A 197 -19.18 31.20 -1.28
N ILE A 198 -18.98 29.91 -0.95
CA ILE A 198 -19.08 29.40 0.43
C ILE A 198 -17.73 29.36 1.15
N PHE A 199 -16.67 28.86 0.50
CA PHE A 199 -15.37 28.68 1.15
C PHE A 199 -14.57 29.98 1.15
N PHE A 200 -14.46 30.63 -0.01
CA PHE A 200 -13.55 31.78 -0.18
C PHE A 200 -14.24 33.13 -0.07
N LYS A 201 -15.57 33.18 -0.25
CA LYS A 201 -16.37 34.41 -0.33
C LYS A 201 -15.83 35.40 -1.37
N LYS A 202 -15.18 34.87 -2.42
CA LYS A 202 -14.58 35.61 -3.54
C LYS A 202 -14.31 34.68 -4.73
N GLN A 203 -14.33 35.24 -5.93
CA GLN A 203 -14.12 34.47 -7.17
C GLN A 203 -12.64 34.15 -7.40
N LEU A 204 -12.17 33.03 -6.85
CA LEU A 204 -10.79 32.54 -7.02
C LEU A 204 -10.64 31.53 -8.16
N ILE A 205 -11.58 30.60 -8.26
CA ILE A 205 -11.50 29.43 -9.13
C ILE A 205 -12.34 29.67 -10.38
N LYS A 206 -11.73 29.54 -11.56
CA LYS A 206 -12.43 29.49 -12.85
C LYS A 206 -12.53 28.04 -13.29
N SER A 207 -13.73 27.56 -13.60
CA SER A 207 -13.88 26.19 -14.12
C SER A 207 -13.35 26.06 -15.55
N GLY A 208 -12.57 25.02 -15.79
CA GLY A 208 -12.14 24.56 -17.10
C GLY A 208 -13.02 23.46 -17.68
N ARG A 209 -13.90 22.84 -16.88
CA ARG A 209 -14.87 21.83 -17.33
C ARG A 209 -16.25 22.46 -17.49
N LEU A 210 -16.41 23.28 -18.53
CA LEU A 210 -17.65 24.05 -18.76
C LEU A 210 -18.86 23.16 -19.14
N ASN A 211 -18.60 21.97 -19.71
CA ASN A 211 -19.65 21.08 -20.20
C ASN A 211 -20.00 19.94 -19.22
N SER A 212 -19.38 19.88 -18.03
CA SER A 212 -19.69 18.86 -17.02
C SER A 212 -20.65 19.40 -15.98
N TYR A 213 -21.71 18.64 -15.67
CA TYR A 213 -22.61 18.95 -14.57
C TYR A 213 -22.17 18.21 -13.31
N SER A 214 -22.04 18.91 -12.20
CA SER A 214 -21.85 18.32 -10.87
C SER A 214 -22.96 18.68 -9.93
N SER A 215 -23.25 17.80 -8.97
CA SER A 215 -24.18 18.06 -7.88
C SER A 215 -23.44 18.28 -6.56
N ILE A 216 -23.90 19.26 -5.78
CA ILE A 216 -23.49 19.46 -4.39
C ILE A 216 -24.67 19.08 -3.50
N ASN A 217 -24.50 18.04 -2.70
CA ASN A 217 -25.52 17.46 -1.86
C ASN A 217 -25.17 17.72 -0.39
N TYR A 218 -26.02 18.45 0.32
CA TYR A 218 -25.89 18.65 1.76
C TYR A 218 -26.77 17.64 2.49
N LEU A 219 -26.17 16.64 3.12
CA LEU A 219 -26.87 15.54 3.78
C LEU A 219 -26.84 15.72 5.29
N LEU A 220 -28.00 16.02 5.88
CA LEU A 220 -28.19 16.06 7.32
C LEU A 220 -28.44 14.65 7.86
N VAL A 221 -27.62 14.24 8.82
CA VAL A 221 -27.60 12.89 9.40
C VAL A 221 -27.89 13.00 10.89
N ARG A 222 -28.85 12.22 11.40
CA ARG A 222 -29.20 12.21 12.82
C ARG A 222 -28.55 11.03 13.55
N ASN A 223 -27.57 11.31 14.39
CA ASN A 223 -26.92 10.30 15.23
C ASN A 223 -27.57 10.21 16.62
N ASN A 224 -28.83 9.84 16.70
CA ASN A 224 -29.44 9.53 18.00
C ASN A 224 -28.90 8.21 18.56
N ASN A 225 -28.44 8.21 19.82
CA ASN A 225 -27.82 7.08 20.54
C ASN A 225 -28.63 5.76 20.59
N HIS A 226 -29.89 5.73 20.14
CA HIS A 226 -30.77 4.57 20.27
C HIS A 226 -31.24 3.93 18.95
N LYS A 227 -31.11 4.59 17.78
CA LYS A 227 -31.69 4.05 16.54
C LYS A 227 -30.78 4.03 15.31
N ASN A 228 -29.59 4.65 15.32
CA ASN A 228 -28.65 4.67 14.18
C ASN A 228 -29.30 5.04 12.82
N GLU A 229 -30.41 5.78 12.83
CA GLU A 229 -31.19 6.12 11.62
C GLU A 229 -30.35 6.95 10.65
N GLY A 230 -29.55 7.89 11.16
CA GLY A 230 -28.64 8.68 10.36
C GLY A 230 -27.58 7.86 9.63
N ILE A 231 -26.84 7.00 10.35
CA ILE A 231 -25.83 6.12 9.76
C ILE A 231 -26.46 5.22 8.69
N THR A 232 -27.67 4.71 8.95
CA THR A 232 -28.42 3.88 8.00
C THR A 232 -28.78 4.67 6.73
N ALA A 233 -29.22 5.92 6.86
CA ALA A 233 -29.51 6.78 5.72
C ALA A 233 -28.24 7.10 4.90
N LEU A 234 -27.13 7.41 5.57
CA LEU A 234 -25.84 7.63 4.91
C LEU A 234 -25.36 6.37 4.17
N ALA A 235 -25.37 5.22 4.83
CA ALA A 235 -25.01 3.94 4.24
C ALA A 235 -25.88 3.63 3.01
N SER A 236 -27.19 3.85 3.08
CA SER A 236 -28.10 3.67 1.94
C SER A 236 -27.74 4.57 0.75
N LYS A 237 -27.37 5.84 0.99
CA LYS A 237 -26.90 6.74 -0.07
C LYS A 237 -25.59 6.26 -0.68
N ILE A 238 -24.64 5.81 0.14
CA ILE A 238 -23.37 5.25 -0.33
C ILE A 238 -23.62 4.00 -1.18
N CYS A 239 -24.43 3.05 -0.71
CA CYS A 239 -24.78 1.85 -1.47
C CYS A 239 -25.41 2.18 -2.82
N LYS A 240 -26.36 3.12 -2.86
CA LYS A 240 -26.94 3.58 -4.12
C LYS A 240 -25.87 4.09 -5.08
N LYS A 241 -24.91 4.88 -4.58
CA LYS A 241 -23.83 5.43 -5.40
C LYS A 241 -22.84 4.36 -5.84
N ILE A 242 -22.58 3.33 -5.04
CA ILE A 242 -21.77 2.17 -5.43
C ILE A 242 -22.36 1.50 -6.68
N HIS A 243 -23.67 1.30 -6.75
CA HIS A 243 -24.32 0.70 -7.93
C HIS A 243 -24.43 1.65 -9.13
N GLU A 244 -24.37 2.96 -8.91
CA GLU A 244 -24.42 3.97 -9.98
C GLU A 244 -23.05 4.22 -10.62
N TYR A 245 -21.99 4.25 -9.82
CA TYR A 245 -20.64 4.65 -10.25
C TYR A 245 -19.58 3.55 -10.14
N GLY A 246 -19.85 2.45 -9.43
CA GLY A 246 -18.84 1.46 -9.03
C GLY A 246 -18.08 1.89 -7.77
N GLU A 247 -17.76 0.93 -6.90
CA GLU A 247 -17.11 1.21 -5.62
C GLU A 247 -15.76 1.92 -5.76
N GLU A 248 -14.99 1.63 -6.81
CA GLU A 248 -13.69 2.28 -7.07
C GLU A 248 -13.78 3.77 -7.34
N ASN A 249 -14.97 4.28 -7.65
CA ASN A 249 -15.21 5.68 -8.02
C ASN A 249 -15.74 6.52 -6.85
N ILE A 250 -15.64 6.00 -5.62
CA ILE A 250 -16.23 6.62 -4.43
C ILE A 250 -15.21 6.78 -3.31
N PHE A 251 -15.16 7.99 -2.75
CA PHE A 251 -14.47 8.28 -1.49
C PHE A 251 -15.47 8.56 -0.37
N VAL A 252 -15.16 8.05 0.82
CA VAL A 252 -15.73 8.51 2.09
C VAL A 252 -14.57 9.09 2.91
N LEU A 253 -14.55 10.41 3.04
CA LEU A 253 -13.49 11.16 3.68
C LEU A 253 -13.92 11.57 5.08
N THR A 254 -13.06 11.32 6.06
CA THR A 254 -13.33 11.61 7.48
C THR A 254 -12.07 12.17 8.15
N PRO A 255 -12.15 12.88 9.29
CA PRO A 255 -10.97 13.28 10.03
C PRO A 255 -10.14 12.07 10.52
N THR A 256 -10.80 10.95 10.85
CA THR A 256 -10.16 9.72 11.33
C THR A 256 -10.96 8.47 10.94
N THR A 257 -10.26 7.41 10.52
CA THR A 257 -10.86 6.12 10.18
C THR A 257 -11.06 5.23 11.40
N LYS A 258 -10.41 5.52 12.53
CA LYS A 258 -10.40 4.69 13.74
C LYS A 258 -11.51 5.02 14.73
N THR A 259 -12.75 5.10 14.24
CA THR A 259 -13.90 5.38 15.09
C THR A 259 -14.95 4.28 15.00
N ASN A 260 -15.70 4.10 16.09
CA ASN A 260 -16.86 3.23 16.09
C ASN A 260 -17.91 3.67 15.07
N TYR A 261 -18.00 4.98 14.81
CA TYR A 261 -18.87 5.52 13.76
C TYR A 261 -18.53 4.93 12.38
N ILE A 262 -17.25 4.92 11.99
CA ILE A 262 -16.80 4.36 10.72
C ILE A 262 -17.01 2.85 10.66
N ASN A 263 -16.72 2.11 11.74
CA ASN A 263 -16.98 0.68 11.81
C ASN A 263 -18.48 0.36 11.64
N LEU A 264 -19.35 1.13 12.30
CA LEU A 264 -20.81 1.01 12.15
C LEU A 264 -21.29 1.36 10.75
N LEU A 265 -20.72 2.41 10.14
CA LEU A 265 -21.03 2.81 8.78
C LEU A 265 -20.69 1.71 7.78
N ILE A 266 -19.49 1.13 7.89
CA ILE A 266 -19.06 0.01 7.04
C ILE A 266 -20.00 -1.17 7.18
N LYS A 267 -20.35 -1.53 8.42
CA LYS A 267 -21.31 -2.61 8.70
C LYS A 267 -22.65 -2.33 8.01
N LYS A 268 -23.16 -1.11 8.13
CA LYS A 268 -24.45 -0.72 7.53
C LYS A 268 -24.40 -0.67 6.01
N ILE A 269 -23.27 -0.29 5.41
CA ILE A 269 -23.07 -0.37 3.96
C ILE A 269 -23.21 -1.82 3.49
N ILE A 270 -22.54 -2.76 4.16
CA ILE A 270 -22.60 -4.19 3.82
C ILE A 270 -24.04 -4.72 4.00
N GLU A 271 -24.65 -4.50 5.16
CA GLU A 271 -26.02 -4.95 5.48
C GLU A 271 -27.06 -4.42 4.49
N ILE A 272 -27.03 -3.12 4.20
CA ILE A 272 -27.98 -2.50 3.27
C ILE A 272 -27.73 -2.98 1.84
N ASN A 273 -26.47 -3.17 1.45
CA ASN A 273 -26.15 -3.68 0.13
C ASN A 273 -26.72 -5.09 -0.08
N GLU A 274 -26.53 -5.98 0.89
CA GLU A 274 -27.09 -7.32 0.88
C GLU A 274 -28.63 -7.29 0.76
N ILE A 275 -29.30 -6.48 1.58
CA ILE A 275 -30.77 -6.39 1.61
C ILE A 275 -31.33 -5.83 0.30
N LEU A 276 -30.75 -4.74 -0.23
CA LEU A 276 -31.33 -4.00 -1.36
C LEU A 276 -30.87 -4.49 -2.73
N TYR A 277 -29.66 -5.04 -2.84
CA TYR A 277 -29.03 -5.35 -4.11
C TYR A 277 -28.55 -6.81 -4.21
N GLY A 278 -28.84 -7.63 -3.20
CA GLY A 278 -28.36 -8.99 -3.07
C GLY A 278 -26.94 -9.07 -2.51
N ASN A 279 -26.47 -10.27 -2.22
CA ASN A 279 -25.18 -10.52 -1.57
C ASN A 279 -23.99 -10.36 -2.52
N LYS A 280 -23.79 -9.15 -3.05
CA LYS A 280 -22.58 -8.76 -3.77
C LYS A 280 -21.56 -8.26 -2.74
N GLU A 281 -20.45 -8.99 -2.58
CA GLU A 281 -19.31 -8.53 -1.77
C GLU A 281 -18.97 -7.08 -2.14
N ILE A 282 -18.75 -6.17 -1.19
CA ILE A 282 -18.25 -4.81 -1.46
C ILE A 282 -16.79 -4.77 -1.01
N ALA A 283 -15.87 -4.36 -1.88
CA ALA A 283 -14.49 -4.22 -1.47
C ALA A 283 -14.28 -2.84 -0.84
N ILE A 284 -13.83 -2.80 0.42
CA ILE A 284 -13.69 -1.57 1.19
C ILE A 284 -12.24 -1.46 1.67
N PHE A 285 -11.61 -0.32 1.41
CA PHE A 285 -10.33 0.04 1.99
C PHE A 285 -10.54 0.98 3.18
N THR A 286 -9.87 0.71 4.30
CA THR A 286 -9.70 1.68 5.38
C THR A 286 -8.22 1.93 5.62
N SER A 287 -7.85 3.18 5.80
CA SER A 287 -6.47 3.53 6.13
C SER A 287 -6.08 2.97 7.50
N SER A 288 -5.06 2.11 7.53
CA SER A 288 -4.49 1.50 8.75
C SER A 288 -3.56 2.47 9.51
N ASN A 289 -2.78 3.27 8.78
CA ASN A 289 -1.94 4.34 9.29
C ASN A 289 -2.40 5.69 8.75
N GLU A 290 -2.91 6.56 9.61
CA GLU A 290 -3.45 7.87 9.21
C GLU A 290 -2.36 8.93 8.99
N THR A 291 -1.13 8.64 9.40
CA THR A 291 0.05 9.52 9.30
C THR A 291 0.78 9.46 7.97
N ASP A 292 0.57 8.39 7.18
CA ASP A 292 1.26 8.20 5.90
C ASP A 292 0.80 9.26 4.89
N LYS A 293 1.75 9.95 4.25
CA LYS A 293 1.49 11.00 3.23
C LYS A 293 0.84 10.45 1.95
N LEU A 294 0.94 9.14 1.70
CA LEU A 294 0.59 8.49 0.44
C LEU A 294 -0.12 7.17 0.68
N VAL A 295 -1.13 6.89 -0.12
CA VAL A 295 -1.81 5.60 -0.16
C VAL A 295 -1.30 4.81 -1.35
N ASP A 296 -0.90 3.55 -1.15
CA ASP A 296 -0.57 2.65 -2.27
C ASP A 296 -1.80 2.52 -3.18
N LEU A 297 -1.68 3.01 -4.42
CA LEU A 297 -2.77 2.99 -5.38
C LEU A 297 -3.28 1.58 -5.68
N GLU A 298 -2.42 0.57 -5.61
CA GLU A 298 -2.86 -0.81 -5.80
C GLU A 298 -3.76 -1.27 -4.64
N LEU A 299 -3.51 -0.80 -3.41
CA LEU A 299 -4.33 -1.14 -2.25
C LEU A 299 -5.72 -0.51 -2.29
N ILE A 300 -5.90 0.61 -3.00
CA ILE A 300 -7.23 1.26 -3.14
C ILE A 300 -7.93 0.95 -4.47
N LYS A 301 -7.27 0.22 -5.37
CA LYS A 301 -7.83 -0.16 -6.66
C LYS A 301 -9.03 -1.09 -6.46
N ASN A 302 -10.10 -0.88 -7.22
CA ASN A 302 -11.32 -1.70 -7.17
C ASN A 302 -12.06 -1.68 -5.82
N LYS A 303 -11.86 -0.65 -4.99
CA LYS A 303 -12.45 -0.55 -3.64
C LYS A 303 -13.15 0.78 -3.41
N LEU A 304 -14.20 0.75 -2.60
CA LEU A 304 -14.67 1.91 -1.85
C LEU A 304 -13.57 2.34 -0.88
N VAL A 305 -13.13 3.59 -0.97
CA VAL A 305 -12.03 4.07 -0.12
C VAL A 305 -12.61 4.93 1.00
N ILE A 306 -12.43 4.47 2.23
CA ILE A 306 -12.72 5.24 3.44
C ILE A 306 -11.39 5.67 4.04
N SER A 307 -11.08 6.97 3.98
CA SER A 307 -9.74 7.46 4.30
C SER A 307 -9.78 8.84 4.94
N THR A 308 -8.63 9.27 5.48
CA THR A 308 -8.51 10.58 6.07
C THR A 308 -8.38 11.67 5.02
N PHE A 309 -8.66 12.91 5.41
CA PHE A 309 -8.50 14.07 4.53
C PHE A 309 -7.08 14.21 3.97
N HIS A 310 -6.07 13.96 4.81
CA HIS A 310 -4.66 14.12 4.46
C HIS A 310 -4.23 13.14 3.36
N GLN A 311 -4.56 11.87 3.54
CA GLN A 311 -4.12 10.77 2.68
C GLN A 311 -4.65 10.82 1.25
N THR A 312 -5.76 11.52 1.03
CA THR A 312 -6.38 11.62 -0.29
C THR A 312 -5.92 12.84 -1.08
N LYS A 313 -5.02 13.66 -0.52
CA LYS A 313 -4.43 14.78 -1.26
C LYS A 313 -3.69 14.28 -2.51
N GLY A 314 -4.05 14.86 -3.64
CA GLY A 314 -3.56 14.45 -4.97
C GLY A 314 -4.45 13.44 -5.68
N LEU A 315 -5.32 12.72 -4.97
CA LEU A 315 -6.27 11.76 -5.54
C LEU A 315 -7.61 12.43 -5.90
N GLU A 316 -8.45 11.72 -6.64
CA GLU A 316 -9.77 12.18 -7.09
C GLU A 316 -10.69 11.00 -7.43
N ARG A 317 -12.00 11.18 -7.22
CA ARG A 317 -13.06 10.20 -7.49
C ARG A 317 -14.32 10.87 -8.02
N GLU A 318 -15.20 10.10 -8.66
CA GLU A 318 -16.47 10.61 -9.20
C GLU A 318 -17.38 11.13 -8.09
N VAL A 319 -17.49 10.38 -6.99
CA VAL A 319 -18.32 10.71 -5.83
C VAL A 319 -17.47 10.82 -4.58
N VAL A 320 -17.69 11.87 -3.78
CA VAL A 320 -17.01 12.07 -2.49
C VAL A 320 -18.03 12.40 -1.42
N PHE A 321 -18.05 11.59 -0.36
CA PHE A 321 -18.73 11.88 0.90
C PHE A 321 -17.73 12.49 1.87
N LEU A 322 -17.96 13.73 2.29
CA LEU A 322 -17.17 14.45 3.28
C LEU A 322 -17.90 14.40 4.62
N LEU A 323 -17.40 13.60 5.56
CA LEU A 323 -17.94 13.47 6.91
C LEU A 323 -17.49 14.62 7.81
N ASN A 324 -18.27 14.89 8.86
CA ASN A 324 -18.01 15.96 9.83
C ASN A 324 -17.92 17.35 9.17
N PHE A 325 -18.79 17.63 8.19
CA PHE A 325 -18.90 18.98 7.60
C PHE A 325 -19.80 19.89 8.45
N ASP A 326 -19.45 19.99 9.73
CA ASP A 326 -20.16 20.69 10.81
C ASP A 326 -19.17 21.03 11.94
N GLU A 327 -19.64 21.64 13.04
CA GLU A 327 -18.78 22.05 14.16
C GLU A 327 -18.12 20.92 14.93
N SER A 328 -18.62 19.68 14.82
CA SER A 328 -17.99 18.51 15.44
C SER A 328 -16.54 18.34 14.98
N TYR A 329 -16.20 18.84 13.78
CA TYR A 329 -14.83 18.86 13.31
C TYR A 329 -13.90 19.66 14.23
N TYR A 330 -14.31 20.87 14.60
CA TYR A 330 -13.56 21.75 15.47
C TYR A 330 -13.64 21.28 16.92
N GLU A 331 -14.77 20.73 17.37
CA GLU A 331 -14.90 20.23 18.74
C GLU A 331 -14.05 19.00 19.04
N HIS A 332 -13.89 18.08 18.08
CA HIS A 332 -13.26 16.78 18.33
C HIS A 332 -11.88 16.61 17.69
N PHE A 333 -11.60 17.30 16.59
CA PHE A 333 -10.39 17.04 15.78
C PHE A 333 -9.50 18.26 15.59
N ALA A 334 -10.10 19.45 15.43
CA ALA A 334 -9.40 20.72 15.21
C ALA A 334 -9.66 21.71 16.36
N VAL A 335 -9.54 21.22 17.60
CA VAL A 335 -9.86 21.96 18.85
C VAL A 335 -9.13 23.30 18.95
N ASP A 336 -7.89 23.36 18.47
CA ASP A 336 -7.06 24.57 18.54
C ASP A 336 -7.16 25.45 17.28
N ALA A 337 -7.92 25.01 16.27
CA ALA A 337 -8.12 25.81 15.07
C ALA A 337 -9.13 26.92 15.34
N ASN A 338 -8.92 28.08 14.72
CA ASN A 338 -9.90 29.15 14.75
C ASN A 338 -11.18 28.69 14.02
N LYS A 339 -12.26 28.42 14.77
CA LYS A 339 -13.54 27.96 14.21
C LYS A 339 -14.17 28.93 13.22
N PHE A 340 -13.77 30.21 13.25
CA PHE A 340 -14.20 31.26 12.33
C PHE A 340 -13.38 31.32 11.04
N GLU A 341 -12.34 30.49 10.90
CA GLU A 341 -11.49 30.42 9.71
C GLU A 341 -11.65 29.08 8.98
N LEU A 342 -11.60 29.18 7.66
CA LEU A 342 -11.60 28.02 6.78
C LEU A 342 -10.28 27.26 6.92
N MET A 343 -10.35 25.98 7.24
CA MET A 343 -9.18 25.11 7.19
C MET A 343 -8.90 24.58 5.79
N ASN A 344 -7.62 24.60 5.40
CA ASN A 344 -7.12 24.08 4.12
C ASN A 344 -7.56 22.64 3.85
N VAL A 345 -7.60 21.82 4.89
CA VAL A 345 -7.98 20.40 4.79
C VAL A 345 -9.40 20.21 4.26
N THR A 346 -10.34 21.08 4.66
CA THR A 346 -11.72 21.04 4.18
C THR A 346 -11.79 21.38 2.69
N TYR A 347 -11.00 22.35 2.23
CA TYR A 347 -10.87 22.68 0.80
C TYR A 347 -10.24 21.53 0.01
N VAL A 348 -9.15 20.93 0.51
CA VAL A 348 -8.52 19.77 -0.14
C VAL A 348 -9.52 18.64 -0.29
N SER A 349 -10.27 18.31 0.76
CA SER A 349 -11.23 17.21 0.73
C SER A 349 -12.41 17.47 -0.22
N ALA A 350 -12.96 18.69 -0.24
CA ALA A 350 -14.04 19.04 -1.17
C ALA A 350 -13.60 18.98 -2.65
N THR A 351 -12.33 19.31 -2.94
CA THR A 351 -11.77 19.28 -4.31
C THR A 351 -11.40 17.88 -4.81
N ARG A 352 -11.66 16.81 -4.03
CA ARG A 352 -11.47 15.43 -4.49
C ARG A 352 -12.59 14.93 -5.40
N ALA A 353 -13.75 15.62 -5.42
CA ALA A 353 -14.93 15.23 -6.18
C ALA A 353 -14.87 15.71 -7.64
N LYS A 354 -15.20 14.81 -8.58
CA LYS A 354 -15.35 15.14 -10.00
C LYS A 354 -16.79 15.42 -10.41
N THR A 355 -17.76 14.69 -9.84
CA THR A 355 -19.14 14.66 -10.31
C THR A 355 -20.14 14.92 -9.17
N GLU A 356 -19.98 14.27 -8.02
CA GLU A 356 -20.85 14.51 -6.86
C GLU A 356 -20.07 14.77 -5.58
N LEU A 357 -20.37 15.90 -4.93
CA LEU A 357 -19.86 16.25 -3.61
C LEU A 357 -21.00 16.11 -2.59
N TRP A 358 -20.83 15.22 -1.61
CA TRP A 358 -21.77 14.98 -0.53
C TRP A 358 -21.18 15.52 0.79
N LEU A 359 -21.70 16.63 1.27
CA LEU A 359 -21.32 17.24 2.54
C LEU A 359 -22.21 16.66 3.64
N VAL A 360 -21.63 15.84 4.51
CA VAL A 360 -22.38 15.10 5.54
C VAL A 360 -22.23 15.84 6.87
N HIS A 361 -23.37 16.28 7.40
CA HIS A 361 -23.48 17.10 8.60
C HIS A 361 -24.31 16.35 9.65
N ASP A 362 -23.81 16.24 10.87
CA ASP A 362 -24.54 15.68 12.00
C ASP A 362 -25.47 16.72 12.64
N ASP A 363 -26.78 16.45 12.64
CA ASP A 363 -27.83 17.41 13.04
C ASP A 363 -27.89 17.76 14.53
N GLN A 364 -26.92 17.25 15.29
CA GLN A 364 -26.62 17.63 16.67
C GLN A 364 -25.71 18.86 16.75
N TYR A 365 -24.93 19.14 15.70
CA TYR A 365 -23.95 20.22 15.68
C TYR A 365 -24.43 21.39 14.83
N GLN A 366 -23.81 22.55 15.03
CA GLN A 366 -24.04 23.73 14.20
C GLN A 366 -23.28 23.65 12.87
N PHE A 367 -23.67 24.50 11.92
CA PHE A 367 -22.84 24.77 10.74
C PHE A 367 -21.50 25.34 11.18
N MET A 368 -20.42 25.01 10.47
CA MET A 368 -19.11 25.63 10.71
C MET A 368 -19.22 27.16 10.71
N GLN A 369 -18.67 27.83 11.72
CA GLN A 369 -18.88 29.27 11.96
C GLN A 369 -18.39 30.18 10.82
N TRP A 370 -17.44 29.73 10.00
CA TRP A 370 -16.98 30.49 8.83
C TRP A 370 -17.98 30.46 7.66
N ILE A 371 -18.98 29.57 7.67
CA ILE A 371 -20.01 29.47 6.64
C ILE A 371 -21.08 30.53 6.88
N ASP A 372 -21.34 31.35 5.86
CA ASP A 372 -22.53 32.21 5.86
C ASP A 372 -23.78 31.36 5.60
N LYS A 373 -24.61 31.15 6.63
CA LYS A 373 -25.79 30.28 6.57
C LYS A 373 -26.76 30.70 5.48
N LYS A 374 -26.96 32.01 5.29
CA LYS A 374 -27.87 32.54 4.27
C LYS A 374 -27.38 32.18 2.87
N THR A 375 -26.12 32.47 2.57
CA THR A 375 -25.49 32.16 1.29
C THR A 375 -25.54 30.66 1.01
N LEU A 376 -25.29 29.81 2.00
CA LEU A 376 -25.37 28.35 1.84
C LEU A 376 -26.79 27.88 1.50
N LEU A 377 -27.80 28.38 2.23
CA LEU A 377 -29.21 28.00 2.05
C LEU A 377 -29.79 28.47 0.72
N GLU A 378 -29.34 29.62 0.22
CA GLU A 378 -29.79 30.23 -1.04
C GLU A 378 -28.92 29.82 -2.25
N HIS A 379 -27.86 29.03 -2.04
CA HIS A 379 -26.92 28.69 -3.10
C HIS A 379 -27.57 27.83 -4.21
N PRO A 380 -27.49 28.22 -5.49
CA PRO A 380 -28.29 27.63 -6.57
C PRO A 380 -27.92 26.17 -6.90
N TYR A 381 -26.73 25.72 -6.51
CA TYR A 381 -26.23 24.38 -6.80
C TYR A 381 -26.21 23.43 -5.59
N VAL A 382 -26.66 23.88 -4.41
CA VAL A 382 -26.69 23.04 -3.20
C VAL A 382 -28.08 22.43 -3.04
N THR A 383 -28.12 21.10 -2.97
CA THR A 383 -29.35 20.35 -2.69
C THR A 383 -29.32 19.84 -1.26
N PHE A 384 -30.25 20.31 -0.42
CA PHE A 384 -30.41 19.82 0.95
C PHE A 384 -31.26 18.54 1.01
N HIS A 385 -30.71 17.52 1.66
CA HIS A 385 -31.41 16.27 1.97
C HIS A 385 -31.79 16.28 3.47
N ASN A 386 -32.95 15.71 3.80
CA ASN A 386 -33.52 15.67 5.16
C ASN A 386 -33.86 17.06 5.76
N ARG A 387 -34.70 17.82 5.04
CA ARG A 387 -35.09 19.21 5.36
C ARG A 387 -35.71 19.42 6.75
N LEU A 388 -36.32 18.39 7.35
CA LEU A 388 -36.86 18.46 8.72
C LEU A 388 -35.76 18.69 9.78
N SER A 389 -34.56 18.13 9.59
CA SER A 389 -33.41 18.36 10.48
C SER A 389 -32.84 19.78 10.32
N LEU A 390 -33.00 20.39 9.14
CA LEU A 390 -32.53 21.74 8.86
C LEU A 390 -33.24 22.78 9.74
N GLU A 391 -34.56 22.66 9.89
CA GLU A 391 -35.36 23.55 10.74
C GLU A 391 -34.99 23.43 12.23
N LYS A 392 -34.49 22.26 12.66
CA LYS A 392 -34.02 22.03 14.02
C LYS A 392 -32.66 22.71 14.26
N ILE A 393 -31.70 22.53 13.35
CA ILE A 393 -30.37 23.15 13.45
C ILE A 393 -30.46 24.67 13.48
N LEU A 394 -31.34 25.25 12.66
CA LEU A 394 -31.61 26.69 12.65
C LEU A 394 -32.19 27.23 13.98
N LYS A 395 -32.69 26.35 14.87
CA LYS A 395 -33.28 26.69 16.18
C LYS A 395 -32.40 26.33 17.37
N LEU A 396 -31.29 25.63 17.17
CA LEU A 396 -30.37 25.27 18.25
C LEU A 396 -29.62 26.53 18.71
N ASN A 397 -29.73 26.88 20.00
CA ASN A 397 -28.87 27.87 20.67
C ASN A 397 -27.64 27.17 21.24
N ASP A 398 -26.52 27.89 21.21
CA ASP A 398 -25.21 27.45 21.69
C ASP A 398 -25.25 27.17 23.19
N GLU A 399 -25.22 25.90 23.58
CA GLU A 399 -24.70 25.41 24.86
C GLU A 399 -24.69 23.88 24.83
N GLN A 400 -23.50 23.29 24.75
CA GLN A 400 -23.19 22.04 25.46
C GLN A 400 -21.68 21.80 25.53
N GLU A 401 -21.23 21.57 26.76
CA GLU A 401 -19.88 21.14 27.13
C GLU A 401 -19.66 19.68 26.72
N ASN A 402 -18.50 19.39 26.13
CA ASN A 402 -17.98 18.03 26.05
C ASN A 402 -16.93 17.83 27.15
N SER A 403 -17.15 16.81 27.98
CA SER A 403 -16.24 16.37 29.03
C SER A 403 -15.57 15.03 28.69
N SER A 404 -14.31 14.96 29.10
CA SER A 404 -13.42 13.80 29.28
C SER A 404 -12.96 13.01 28.04
N LYS A 405 -11.68 13.18 27.69
CA LYS A 405 -10.92 12.18 26.93
C LYS A 405 -10.60 11.00 27.85
N GLU A 406 -11.49 10.01 27.88
CA GLU A 406 -11.27 8.73 28.56
C GLU A 406 -10.32 7.83 27.74
N SER A 407 -9.07 7.76 28.16
CA SER A 407 -8.06 6.77 27.75
C SER A 407 -7.67 6.68 26.27
N SER A 408 -6.42 6.29 25.96
CA SER A 408 -6.02 5.94 24.59
C SER A 408 -4.91 4.90 24.57
N HIS A 409 -4.74 4.26 23.41
CA HIS A 409 -3.69 3.28 23.18
C HIS A 409 -2.35 3.95 22.85
N CYS A 410 -1.24 3.30 23.21
CA CYS A 410 0.13 3.78 22.95
C CYS A 410 0.38 4.16 21.48
N THR A 411 -0.18 3.37 20.56
CA THR A 411 -0.06 3.59 19.11
C THR A 411 -0.78 4.85 18.60
N GLU A 412 -1.68 5.43 19.40
CA GLU A 412 -2.43 6.64 19.01
C GLU A 412 -1.70 7.92 19.44
N ILE A 413 -1.01 7.92 20.59
CA ILE A 413 -0.30 9.11 21.10
C ILE A 413 0.99 9.43 20.33
N ILE A 414 1.49 8.48 19.54
CA ILE A 414 2.69 8.63 18.70
C ILE A 414 2.39 9.09 17.27
N LYS A 415 1.11 9.32 16.92
CA LYS A 415 0.71 9.77 15.59
C LYS A 415 0.76 11.28 15.45
N PHE A 416 1.00 11.75 14.22
CA PHE A 416 0.96 13.16 13.83
C PHE A 416 1.89 14.07 14.65
N LEU A 417 3.01 13.52 15.13
CA LEU A 417 4.01 14.29 15.85
C LEU A 417 4.54 15.41 14.96
N ASP A 418 4.56 16.62 15.52
CA ASP A 418 5.22 17.74 14.86
C ASP A 418 6.68 17.36 14.58
N PHE A 419 7.19 17.69 13.40
CA PHE A 419 8.57 17.34 13.04
C PHE A 419 9.62 17.81 14.07
N LYS A 420 9.38 18.91 14.80
CA LYS A 420 10.27 19.37 15.88
C LYS A 420 10.23 18.41 17.07
N ILE A 421 9.04 17.93 17.41
CA ILE A 421 8.81 16.94 18.47
C ILE A 421 9.43 15.61 18.07
N ASP A 422 9.19 15.16 16.84
CA ASP A 422 9.77 13.94 16.27
C ASP A 422 11.31 13.98 16.34
N ASN A 423 11.94 15.04 15.85
CA ASN A 423 13.39 15.22 15.92
C ASN A 423 13.91 15.32 17.36
N LEU A 424 13.20 16.00 18.25
CA LEU A 424 13.55 16.08 19.66
C LEU A 424 13.53 14.69 20.32
N ILE A 425 12.51 13.88 20.04
CA ILE A 425 12.40 12.51 20.54
C ILE A 425 13.54 11.65 20.00
N LYS A 426 13.81 11.67 18.68
CA LYS A 426 14.92 10.93 18.05
C LYS A 426 16.28 11.24 18.65
N SER A 427 16.50 12.47 19.10
CA SER A 427 17.77 12.88 19.72
C SER A 427 18.01 12.28 21.11
N LYS A 428 16.98 11.70 21.76
CA LYS A 428 17.02 11.26 23.16
C LYS A 428 17.22 9.75 23.35
N PHE A 429 17.30 8.98 22.28
CA PHE A 429 17.58 7.54 22.33
C PHE A 429 18.45 7.09 21.15
N SER A 430 19.03 5.91 21.28
CA SER A 430 19.79 5.26 20.20
C SER A 430 19.33 3.81 20.01
N ILE A 431 19.66 3.25 18.86
CA ILE A 431 19.35 1.87 18.51
C ILE A 431 20.67 1.11 18.33
N GLN A 432 20.76 -0.08 18.92
CA GLN A 432 21.89 -0.98 18.72
C GLN A 432 21.44 -2.36 18.27
N SER A 433 22.35 -3.13 17.67
CA SER A 433 22.07 -4.53 17.34
C SER A 433 21.83 -5.31 18.63
N PHE A 434 20.79 -6.13 18.63
CA PHE A 434 20.54 -7.08 19.70
C PHE A 434 20.86 -8.48 19.21
N GLU A 435 22.10 -8.92 19.41
CA GLU A 435 22.56 -10.23 18.94
C GLU A 435 22.26 -11.31 19.97
N THR A 436 21.64 -12.38 19.49
CA THR A 436 21.55 -13.66 20.18
C THR A 436 22.10 -14.74 19.26
N ASP A 437 22.47 -15.91 19.77
CA ASP A 437 22.90 -17.01 18.89
C ASP A 437 21.83 -17.39 17.84
N LYS A 438 20.57 -17.11 18.16
CA LYS A 438 19.37 -17.32 17.33
C LYS A 438 19.29 -16.36 16.12
N THR A 439 19.84 -15.14 16.24
CA THR A 439 19.90 -14.15 15.14
C THR A 439 20.87 -14.52 14.01
N LYS A 440 21.73 -15.52 14.20
CA LYS A 440 22.66 -16.05 13.18
C LYS A 440 21.98 -17.04 12.22
N ILE A 441 20.73 -17.39 12.47
CA ILE A 441 19.95 -18.29 11.64
C ILE A 441 19.43 -17.53 10.40
N ASN A 442 19.63 -18.10 9.23
CA ASN A 442 19.16 -17.58 7.95
C ASN A 442 17.66 -17.82 7.81
N ALA A 443 16.90 -16.72 7.72
CA ALA A 443 15.46 -16.70 7.54
C ALA A 443 15.04 -16.21 6.15
N LYS A 444 15.92 -16.28 5.13
CA LYS A 444 15.61 -15.85 3.75
C LYS A 444 14.36 -16.51 3.19
N SER A 445 14.05 -17.73 3.60
CA SER A 445 12.83 -18.44 3.21
C SER A 445 11.56 -17.74 3.71
N LEU A 446 11.58 -17.04 4.85
CA LEU A 446 10.41 -16.27 5.33
C LEU A 446 10.11 -15.04 4.47
N ASN A 447 11.05 -14.60 3.62
CA ASN A 447 10.79 -13.54 2.66
C ASN A 447 9.79 -13.96 1.58
N SER A 448 9.53 -15.27 1.39
CA SER A 448 8.48 -15.75 0.47
C SER A 448 7.08 -15.57 1.03
N ILE A 449 6.93 -15.47 2.37
CA ILE A 449 5.62 -15.31 2.99
C ILE A 449 5.01 -14.00 2.51
N ASN A 450 3.82 -14.11 1.93
CA ASN A 450 3.11 -12.99 1.35
C ASN A 450 2.73 -11.96 2.43
N SER A 451 3.18 -10.71 2.26
CA SER A 451 2.63 -9.56 3.00
C SER A 451 1.37 -9.00 2.35
N PHE A 452 1.11 -9.41 1.10
CA PHE A 452 -0.07 -9.00 0.34
C PHE A 452 -0.72 -10.21 -0.30
N ILE A 453 -2.04 -10.23 -0.33
CA ILE A 453 -2.83 -11.24 -1.04
C ILE A 453 -3.63 -10.60 -2.17
N TYR A 454 -3.92 -11.37 -3.22
CA TYR A 454 -4.73 -10.91 -4.35
C TYR A 454 -6.01 -11.73 -4.42
N LEU A 455 -7.14 -11.05 -4.20
CA LEU A 455 -8.47 -11.63 -4.21
C LEU A 455 -9.13 -11.34 -5.56
N LYS A 456 -9.82 -12.34 -6.13
CA LYS A 456 -10.59 -12.18 -7.37
C LYS A 456 -12.05 -11.94 -7.06
N LYS A 457 -12.63 -10.93 -7.69
CA LYS A 457 -14.04 -10.58 -7.57
C LYS A 457 -14.58 -10.13 -8.92
N LEU A 458 -15.52 -10.87 -9.52
CA LEU A 458 -16.23 -10.48 -10.75
C LEU A 458 -15.29 -9.88 -11.82
N ASN A 459 -14.17 -10.57 -12.12
CA ASN A 459 -13.09 -10.17 -13.04
C ASN A 459 -12.15 -9.02 -12.59
N LYS A 460 -12.34 -8.45 -11.40
CA LYS A 460 -11.44 -7.48 -10.76
C LYS A 460 -10.48 -8.18 -9.79
N SER A 461 -9.23 -7.72 -9.76
CA SER A 461 -8.23 -8.12 -8.77
C SER A 461 -8.15 -7.09 -7.65
N ILE A 462 -8.16 -7.55 -6.40
CA ILE A 462 -8.17 -6.75 -5.18
C ILE A 462 -6.95 -7.13 -4.35
N LYS A 463 -6.07 -6.18 -4.06
CA LYS A 463 -4.87 -6.39 -3.22
C LYS A 463 -5.19 -6.08 -1.76
N GLU A 464 -4.90 -6.99 -0.83
CA GLU A 464 -5.04 -6.78 0.62
C GLU A 464 -3.71 -6.91 1.35
N ASP A 465 -3.48 -6.10 2.38
CA ASP A 465 -2.28 -6.17 3.24
C ASP A 465 -2.56 -7.06 4.46
N VAL A 466 -1.79 -8.15 4.56
CA VAL A 466 -1.89 -9.15 5.63
C VAL A 466 -0.67 -9.13 6.56
N SER A 467 0.24 -8.16 6.43
CA SER A 467 1.45 -8.06 7.24
C SER A 467 1.17 -7.98 8.75
N ASN A 468 0.14 -7.22 9.15
CA ASN A 468 -0.28 -7.13 10.55
C ASN A 468 -0.86 -8.47 11.07
N ILE A 469 -1.53 -9.24 10.21
CA ILE A 469 -2.02 -10.57 10.55
C ILE A 469 -0.84 -11.52 10.76
N ASN A 470 0.15 -11.49 9.87
CA ASN A 470 1.37 -12.28 10.00
C ASN A 470 2.19 -11.90 11.25
N GLY A 471 2.18 -10.63 11.66
CA GLY A 471 2.77 -10.20 12.93
C GLY A 471 2.06 -10.78 14.15
N THR A 472 0.73 -10.68 14.19
CA THR A 472 -0.09 -11.20 15.30
C THR A 472 -0.10 -12.73 15.34
N LEU A 473 0.04 -13.38 14.19
CA LEU A 473 0.12 -14.84 14.05
C LEU A 473 1.21 -15.42 14.93
N ILE A 474 2.32 -14.70 15.12
CA ILE A 474 3.46 -15.11 15.94
C ILE A 474 3.04 -15.26 17.41
N SER A 475 2.35 -14.26 17.96
CA SER A 475 1.83 -14.30 19.32
C SER A 475 0.81 -15.43 19.51
N ILE A 476 -0.08 -15.62 18.53
CA ILE A 476 -1.12 -16.66 18.59
C ILE A 476 -0.53 -18.07 18.50
N LEU A 477 0.43 -18.29 17.60
CA LEU A 477 1.17 -19.55 17.49
C LEU A 477 1.79 -19.96 18.83
N TYR A 478 2.38 -19.00 19.53
CA TYR A 478 2.96 -19.22 20.83
C TYR A 478 1.91 -19.59 21.88
N LEU A 479 0.83 -18.82 22.00
CA LEU A 479 -0.23 -19.06 22.99
C LEU A 479 -0.82 -20.47 22.82
N ILE A 480 -1.01 -20.90 21.56
CA ILE A 480 -1.48 -22.25 21.22
C ILE A 480 -0.47 -23.33 21.63
N LYS A 481 0.84 -23.08 21.48
CA LYS A 481 1.89 -24.01 21.90
C LYS A 481 1.96 -24.18 23.42
N LYS A 482 1.80 -23.08 24.17
CA LYS A 482 1.83 -23.10 25.64
C LYS A 482 0.70 -23.95 26.20
N ASP A 483 -0.54 -23.66 25.78
CA ASP A 483 -1.71 -24.48 26.08
C ASP A 483 -2.86 -24.10 25.14
N ILE A 484 -3.14 -24.97 24.16
CA ILE A 484 -4.21 -24.75 23.18
C ILE A 484 -5.59 -24.69 23.82
N ASN A 485 -5.85 -25.47 24.87
CA ASN A 485 -7.16 -25.51 25.52
C ASN A 485 -7.39 -24.22 26.31
N LEU A 486 -6.37 -23.76 27.02
CA LEU A 486 -6.40 -22.49 27.73
C LEU A 486 -6.56 -21.32 26.75
N PHE A 487 -5.84 -21.33 25.63
CA PHE A 487 -6.01 -20.33 24.56
C PHE A 487 -7.46 -20.29 24.04
N VAL A 488 -8.03 -21.44 23.68
CA VAL A 488 -9.40 -21.52 23.17
C VAL A 488 -10.40 -21.03 24.20
N GLN A 489 -10.24 -21.39 25.48
CA GLN A 489 -11.09 -20.91 26.58
C GLN A 489 -11.01 -19.38 26.72
N HIS A 490 -9.81 -18.80 26.74
CA HIS A 490 -9.62 -17.36 26.80
C HIS A 490 -10.20 -16.64 25.58
N PHE A 491 -9.97 -17.19 24.38
CA PHE A 491 -10.51 -16.65 23.14
C PHE A 491 -12.04 -16.64 23.16
N GLN A 492 -12.68 -17.75 23.53
CA GLN A 492 -14.15 -17.84 23.63
C GLN A 492 -14.70 -16.88 24.69
N SER A 493 -14.01 -16.73 25.83
CA SER A 493 -14.36 -15.76 26.86
C SER A 493 -14.28 -14.33 26.33
N TYR A 494 -13.21 -13.99 25.61
CA TYR A 494 -13.02 -12.67 25.03
C TYR A 494 -14.04 -12.37 23.93
N LEU A 495 -14.31 -13.33 23.04
CA LEU A 495 -15.36 -13.27 22.04
C LEU A 495 -16.72 -13.01 22.69
N LYS A 496 -17.09 -13.80 23.72
CA LYS A 496 -18.33 -13.62 24.47
C LYS A 496 -18.42 -12.23 25.10
N MET A 497 -17.34 -11.77 25.73
CA MET A 497 -17.29 -10.43 26.31
C MET A 497 -17.54 -9.34 25.26
N ARG A 498 -16.96 -9.46 24.06
CA ARG A 498 -17.15 -8.50 22.96
C ARG A 498 -18.53 -8.60 22.33
N LEU A 499 -19.11 -9.79 22.16
CA LEU A 499 -20.45 -9.97 21.59
C LEU A 499 -21.55 -9.45 22.52
N PHE A 500 -21.40 -9.66 23.84
CA PHE A 500 -22.43 -9.31 24.84
C PHE A 500 -22.12 -8.03 25.63
N SER A 501 -21.10 -7.27 25.24
CA SER A 501 -20.78 -5.99 25.87
C SER A 501 -21.99 -5.05 25.84
N LYS A 502 -22.33 -4.48 27.01
CA LYS A 502 -23.32 -3.41 27.11
C LYS A 502 -22.79 -2.08 26.59
N ASN A 503 -21.47 -1.89 26.59
CA ASN A 503 -20.83 -0.70 26.04
C ASN A 503 -20.78 -0.83 24.50
N PRO A 504 -21.48 0.04 23.75
CA PRO A 504 -21.49 0.00 22.28
C PRO A 504 -20.10 0.15 21.67
N LYS A 505 -19.18 0.86 22.36
CA LYS A 505 -17.79 1.04 21.91
C LYS A 505 -16.96 -0.25 21.97
N GLN A 506 -17.36 -1.19 22.83
CA GLN A 506 -16.68 -2.47 23.00
C GLN A 506 -17.44 -3.63 22.35
N LYS A 507 -18.67 -3.38 21.89
CA LYS A 507 -19.53 -4.42 21.33
C LYS A 507 -19.18 -4.67 19.87
N ILE A 508 -18.92 -5.92 19.52
CA ILE A 508 -18.79 -6.38 18.13
C ILE A 508 -20.00 -7.26 17.82
N ASN A 509 -20.49 -7.22 16.59
CA ASN A 509 -21.57 -8.09 16.14
C ASN A 509 -21.08 -8.85 14.91
N PHE A 510 -21.04 -10.18 15.01
CA PHE A 510 -20.83 -11.07 13.89
C PHE A 510 -22.17 -11.65 13.43
N ASP A 511 -22.27 -11.95 12.14
CA ASP A 511 -23.40 -12.72 11.62
C ASP A 511 -23.28 -14.20 12.00
N SER A 512 -24.33 -14.98 11.76
CA SER A 512 -24.35 -16.40 12.13
C SER A 512 -23.28 -17.20 11.40
N ASN A 513 -23.01 -16.89 10.13
CA ASN A 513 -22.01 -17.60 9.32
C ASN A 513 -20.59 -17.36 9.86
N ILE A 514 -20.24 -16.14 10.27
CA ILE A 514 -18.96 -15.83 10.90
C ILE A 514 -18.84 -16.56 12.24
N LEU A 515 -19.90 -16.59 13.05
CA LEU A 515 -19.88 -17.31 14.33
C LEU A 515 -19.69 -18.82 14.12
N GLU A 516 -20.39 -19.42 13.15
CA GLU A 516 -20.22 -20.82 12.76
C GLU A 516 -18.80 -21.10 12.28
N ASN A 517 -18.23 -20.23 11.44
CA ASN A 517 -16.84 -20.35 10.98
C ASN A 517 -15.82 -20.21 12.12
N ILE A 518 -16.07 -19.35 13.11
CA ILE A 518 -15.22 -19.23 14.30
C ILE A 518 -15.26 -20.53 15.10
N GLU A 519 -16.44 -21.06 15.39
CA GLU A 519 -16.59 -22.31 16.14
C GLU A 519 -15.93 -23.49 15.40
N PHE A 520 -16.15 -23.58 14.09
CA PHE A 520 -15.52 -24.57 13.24
C PHE A 520 -13.98 -24.47 13.24
N ALA A 521 -13.45 -23.25 13.09
CA ALA A 521 -12.01 -23.01 13.09
C ALA A 521 -11.36 -23.34 14.45
N LEU A 522 -12.01 -22.97 15.56
CA LEU A 522 -11.53 -23.33 16.91
C LEU A 522 -11.53 -24.85 17.13
N ALA A 523 -12.60 -25.54 16.74
CA ALA A 523 -12.70 -27.00 16.85
C ALA A 523 -11.61 -27.69 16.03
N LYS A 524 -11.41 -27.24 14.77
CA LYS A 524 -10.32 -27.74 13.92
C LYS A 524 -8.97 -27.52 14.58
N LEU A 525 -8.65 -26.32 15.06
CA LEU A 525 -7.37 -26.05 15.71
C LEU A 525 -7.05 -27.02 16.84
N GLN A 526 -8.06 -27.40 17.64
CA GLN A 526 -7.91 -28.36 18.74
C GLN A 526 -7.68 -29.81 18.26
N SER A 527 -8.38 -30.24 17.21
CA SER A 527 -8.21 -31.61 16.67
C SER A 527 -6.96 -31.74 15.83
N SER A 528 -6.57 -30.65 15.18
CA SER A 528 -5.80 -30.69 13.97
C SER A 528 -5.34 -29.24 13.70
N ARG A 529 -4.09 -28.89 14.07
CA ARG A 529 -3.43 -27.57 13.84
C ARG A 529 -3.44 -27.09 12.38
N ASP A 530 -4.61 -26.64 11.91
CA ASP A 530 -4.91 -26.31 10.52
C ASP A 530 -4.50 -24.87 10.26
N ILE A 531 -3.66 -24.66 9.24
CA ILE A 531 -3.08 -23.33 8.95
C ILE A 531 -4.16 -22.33 8.59
N GLN A 532 -5.17 -22.77 7.84
CA GLN A 532 -6.30 -21.93 7.46
C GLN A 532 -7.09 -21.46 8.68
N SER A 533 -7.43 -22.39 9.57
CA SER A 533 -8.10 -22.09 10.84
C SER A 533 -7.25 -21.19 11.74
N LEU A 534 -5.93 -21.37 11.76
CA LEU A 534 -5.02 -20.53 12.52
C LEU A 534 -4.99 -19.10 12.00
N LEU A 535 -4.86 -18.91 10.68
CA LEU A 535 -4.88 -17.59 10.04
C LEU A 535 -6.23 -16.90 10.30
N TYR A 536 -7.33 -17.63 10.18
CA TYR A 536 -8.67 -17.10 10.44
C TYR A 536 -8.85 -16.67 11.90
N ILE A 537 -8.47 -17.51 12.86
CA ILE A 537 -8.55 -17.18 14.30
C ILE A 537 -7.63 -16.03 14.68
N THR A 538 -6.44 -15.94 14.07
CA THR A 538 -5.54 -14.79 14.24
C THR A 538 -6.21 -13.50 13.77
N MET A 539 -6.81 -13.51 12.58
CA MET A 539 -7.54 -12.36 12.07
C MET A 539 -8.73 -12.00 12.98
N ILE A 540 -9.55 -12.97 13.40
CA ILE A 540 -10.66 -12.71 14.34
C ILE A 540 -10.14 -12.12 15.65
N TYR A 541 -9.04 -12.63 16.20
CA TYR A 541 -8.43 -12.09 17.42
C TYR A 541 -8.05 -10.60 17.26
N MET A 542 -7.44 -10.22 16.14
CA MET A 542 -7.13 -8.82 15.83
C MET A 542 -8.38 -7.95 15.75
N ILE A 543 -9.47 -8.48 15.20
CA ILE A 543 -10.76 -7.79 15.09
C ILE A 543 -11.39 -7.64 16.46
N LEU A 544 -11.30 -8.65 17.32
CA LEU A 544 -11.77 -8.55 18.69
C LEU A 544 -11.02 -7.45 19.46
N LYS A 545 -9.70 -7.31 19.26
CA LYS A 545 -8.90 -6.23 19.84
C LYS A 545 -9.25 -4.85 19.29
N SER A 546 -9.23 -4.69 17.97
CA SER A 546 -9.33 -3.39 17.30
C SER A 546 -10.77 -2.91 17.07
N GLY A 547 -11.73 -3.82 16.97
CA GLY A 547 -13.10 -3.54 16.51
C GLY A 547 -13.22 -3.31 15.00
N ASN A 548 -12.12 -3.35 14.24
CA ASN A 548 -12.12 -3.12 12.80
C ASN A 548 -12.53 -4.40 12.05
N ILE A 549 -13.75 -4.45 11.52
CA ILE A 549 -14.29 -5.63 10.84
C ILE A 549 -14.00 -5.66 9.32
N VAL A 550 -13.30 -4.67 8.76
CA VAL A 550 -13.15 -4.52 7.30
C VAL A 550 -12.52 -5.75 6.65
N GLN A 551 -11.51 -6.34 7.29
CA GLN A 551 -10.81 -7.50 6.75
C GLN A 551 -11.72 -8.72 6.57
N LEU A 552 -12.74 -8.92 7.43
CA LEU A 552 -13.67 -10.06 7.33
C LEU A 552 -14.56 -10.02 6.08
N ASN A 553 -14.82 -8.83 5.58
CA ASN A 553 -15.68 -8.65 4.40
C ASN A 553 -14.97 -9.09 3.11
N LEU A 554 -13.64 -9.16 3.11
CA LEU A 554 -12.84 -9.55 1.93
C LEU A 554 -12.15 -10.90 2.12
N ILE A 555 -11.62 -11.16 3.31
CA ILE A 555 -10.88 -12.37 3.66
C ILE A 555 -11.82 -13.30 4.43
N THR A 556 -12.59 -14.09 3.69
CA THR A 556 -13.44 -15.15 4.25
C THR A 556 -12.57 -16.33 4.72
N TYR A 557 -13.18 -17.26 5.48
CA TYR A 557 -12.46 -18.44 6.00
C TYR A 557 -11.76 -19.23 4.88
N ASP A 558 -12.41 -19.44 3.73
CA ASP A 558 -11.86 -20.12 2.54
C ASP A 558 -10.67 -19.39 1.88
N ARG A 559 -10.55 -18.08 2.09
CA ARG A 559 -9.47 -17.24 1.55
C ARG A 559 -8.25 -17.14 2.48
N CYS A 560 -8.30 -17.79 3.65
CA CYS A 560 -7.20 -17.82 4.61
C CYS A 560 -6.11 -18.84 4.23
N ASN A 561 -5.43 -18.64 3.10
CA ASN A 561 -4.52 -19.64 2.51
C ASN A 561 -3.15 -19.10 2.05
N TRP A 562 -2.75 -17.90 2.50
CA TRP A 562 -1.53 -17.24 2.03
C TRP A 562 -0.24 -17.65 2.76
N LEU A 563 -0.34 -18.60 3.68
CA LEU A 563 0.79 -19.23 4.36
C LEU A 563 0.77 -20.72 4.03
N ASN A 564 1.82 -21.23 3.39
CA ASN A 564 1.90 -22.66 3.07
C ASN A 564 2.50 -23.47 4.24
N PHE A 565 2.42 -24.81 4.16
CA PHE A 565 2.91 -25.69 5.21
C PHE A 565 4.41 -25.54 5.50
N ASN A 566 5.25 -25.41 4.47
CA ASN A 566 6.69 -25.26 4.65
C ASN A 566 7.02 -23.93 5.34
N GLU A 567 6.37 -22.84 4.92
CA GLU A 567 6.49 -21.52 5.54
C GLU A 567 6.00 -21.53 6.99
N PHE A 568 4.90 -22.21 7.26
CA PHE A 568 4.39 -22.41 8.61
C PHE A 568 5.39 -23.17 9.48
N VAL A 569 5.95 -24.29 9.01
CA VAL A 569 6.95 -25.07 9.76
C VAL A 569 8.21 -24.24 10.02
N LEU A 570 8.67 -23.48 9.02
CA LEU A 570 9.82 -22.59 9.16
C LEU A 570 9.57 -21.47 10.17
N LEU A 571 8.41 -20.81 10.08
CA LEU A 571 8.00 -19.78 11.03
C LEU A 571 7.95 -20.38 12.44
N ASN A 572 7.31 -21.54 12.57
CA ASN A 572 7.12 -22.23 13.84
C ASN A 572 8.46 -22.65 14.48
N SER A 573 9.40 -23.16 13.68
CA SER A 573 10.76 -23.53 14.10
C SER A 573 11.57 -22.29 14.48
N LEU A 574 11.47 -21.20 13.73
CA LEU A 574 12.12 -19.95 14.09
C LEU A 574 11.61 -19.46 15.46
N LEU A 575 10.31 -19.55 15.73
CA LEU A 575 9.74 -19.18 17.03
C LEU A 575 10.25 -20.02 18.18
N ASP A 576 10.34 -21.35 18.00
CA ASP A 576 10.93 -22.26 19.00
C ASP A 576 12.37 -21.89 19.33
N ASN A 577 13.10 -21.42 18.31
CA ASN A 577 14.45 -20.96 18.50
C ASN A 577 14.50 -19.59 19.16
N ILE A 578 13.61 -18.63 18.86
CA ILE A 578 13.68 -17.26 19.40
C ILE A 578 13.31 -17.21 20.89
N LEU A 579 12.23 -17.87 21.32
CA LEU A 579 11.61 -17.67 22.63
C LEU A 579 11.60 -18.97 23.46
N GLU A 580 12.05 -18.90 24.71
CA GLU A 580 11.92 -20.04 25.63
C GLU A 580 10.50 -20.08 26.22
N ILE A 581 9.70 -21.05 25.75
CA ILE A 581 8.23 -21.10 25.92
C ILE A 581 7.77 -21.19 27.38
N GLU A 582 8.59 -21.72 28.28
CA GLU A 582 8.13 -21.92 29.66
C GLU A 582 8.14 -20.65 30.50
N ASN A 583 8.93 -19.62 30.12
CA ASN A 583 9.19 -18.45 30.97
C ASN A 583 8.81 -17.10 30.33
N CYS A 584 8.11 -17.13 29.20
CA CYS A 584 7.66 -15.93 28.53
C CYS A 584 6.14 -15.72 28.65
N ASP A 585 5.77 -14.47 28.94
CA ASP A 585 4.39 -13.98 28.91
C ASP A 585 4.12 -13.26 27.59
N PHE A 586 2.93 -13.41 27.03
CA PHE A 586 2.57 -12.85 25.71
C PHE A 586 1.27 -12.07 25.79
N GLU A 587 1.14 -11.09 24.90
CA GLU A 587 -0.05 -10.25 24.77
C GLU A 587 -0.45 -9.60 26.11
N VAL A 588 0.56 -9.08 26.82
CA VAL A 588 0.44 -8.56 28.18
C VAL A 588 -0.01 -7.12 28.13
N ARG A 589 -1.21 -6.85 28.67
CA ARG A 589 -1.77 -5.50 28.74
C ARG A 589 -1.26 -4.75 29.97
N PHE A 590 -0.73 -3.54 29.74
CA PHE A 590 -0.46 -2.56 30.78
C PHE A 590 -1.37 -1.35 30.61
N SER A 591 -1.72 -0.73 31.74
CA SER A 591 -2.38 0.57 31.75
C SER A 591 -1.81 1.44 32.86
N TYR A 592 -1.85 2.76 32.67
CA TYR A 592 -1.45 3.73 33.66
C TYR A 592 -2.29 4.99 33.54
N HIS A 593 -2.83 5.45 34.66
CA HIS A 593 -3.57 6.71 34.74
C HIS A 593 -2.63 7.84 35.17
N GLU A 594 -2.32 8.74 34.24
CA GLU A 594 -1.47 9.90 34.46
C GLU A 594 -2.29 11.04 35.06
N LYS A 595 -2.11 11.24 36.37
CA LYS A 595 -2.86 12.23 37.16
C LYS A 595 -2.63 13.66 36.67
N LYS A 596 -1.44 13.97 36.13
CA LYS A 596 -1.14 15.32 35.61
C LYS A 596 -2.09 15.74 34.49
N TYR A 597 -2.59 14.77 33.72
CA TYR A 597 -3.40 15.00 32.53
C TYR A 597 -4.82 14.44 32.63
N ASP A 598 -5.16 13.82 33.75
CA ASP A 598 -6.40 13.05 33.95
C ASP A 598 -6.66 12.08 32.77
N PHE A 599 -5.62 11.34 32.39
CA PHE A 599 -5.63 10.54 31.16
C PHE A 599 -5.02 9.16 31.37
N THR A 600 -5.69 8.12 30.85
CA THR A 600 -5.22 6.73 30.97
C THR A 600 -4.55 6.25 29.68
N LEU A 601 -3.27 5.89 29.75
CA LEU A 601 -2.56 5.25 28.65
C LEU A 601 -2.65 3.74 28.77
N VAL A 602 -2.88 3.05 27.64
CA VAL A 602 -2.97 1.58 27.56
C VAL A 602 -2.01 1.06 26.49
N GLY A 603 -1.33 -0.06 26.74
CA GLY A 603 -0.45 -0.72 25.78
C GLY A 603 -0.51 -2.24 25.90
N ASP A 604 -0.49 -2.92 24.76
CA ASP A 604 -0.46 -4.38 24.65
C ASP A 604 0.95 -4.80 24.20
N VAL A 605 1.72 -5.38 25.11
CA VAL A 605 3.10 -5.85 24.87
C VAL A 605 3.05 -7.24 24.25
N ASP A 606 3.75 -7.44 23.12
CA ASP A 606 3.69 -8.72 22.39
C ASP A 606 4.28 -9.88 23.19
N ALA A 607 5.48 -9.72 23.77
CA ALA A 607 6.06 -10.70 24.67
C ALA A 607 7.02 -10.14 25.74
N ILE A 608 7.13 -10.84 26.87
CA ILE A 608 8.05 -10.56 27.98
C ILE A 608 8.77 -11.86 28.36
N ASP A 609 10.08 -11.89 28.20
CA ASP A 609 10.97 -12.94 28.69
C ASP A 609 11.49 -12.55 30.08
N HIS A 610 10.98 -13.23 31.11
CA HIS A 610 11.33 -12.93 32.50
C HIS A 610 12.71 -13.45 32.92
N VAL A 611 13.24 -14.45 32.21
CA VAL A 611 14.56 -15.05 32.52
C VAL A 611 15.67 -14.16 32.00
N ASN A 612 15.58 -13.78 30.73
CA ASN A 612 16.58 -12.92 30.11
C ASN A 612 16.31 -11.42 30.35
N LYS A 613 15.18 -11.10 31.00
CA LYS A 613 14.69 -9.73 31.25
C LYS A 613 14.56 -8.94 29.95
N ILE A 614 13.80 -9.47 28.98
CA ILE A 614 13.62 -8.84 27.66
C ILE A 614 12.13 -8.61 27.40
N VAL A 615 11.80 -7.46 26.84
CA VAL A 615 10.47 -7.11 26.34
C VAL A 615 10.54 -7.01 24.81
N TYR A 616 9.69 -7.78 24.12
CA TYR A 616 9.66 -7.84 22.66
C TYR A 616 8.44 -7.13 22.09
N GLU A 617 8.67 -6.39 21.01
CA GLU A 617 7.66 -5.93 20.03
C GLU A 617 7.97 -6.61 18.69
N PHE A 618 7.09 -7.50 18.22
CA PHE A 618 7.27 -8.26 16.99
C PHE A 618 6.73 -7.50 15.77
N LYS A 619 7.53 -7.44 14.70
CA LYS A 619 7.13 -6.86 13.42
C LYS A 619 7.40 -7.83 12.28
N PHE A 620 6.41 -8.01 11.40
CA PHE A 620 6.53 -8.81 10.19
C PHE A 620 6.53 -7.91 8.94
N THR A 621 7.59 -7.11 8.79
CA THR A 621 7.66 -6.04 7.80
C THR A 621 8.95 -6.09 6.98
N ASN A 622 8.90 -5.58 5.75
CA ASN A 622 10.10 -5.45 4.91
C ASN A 622 11.06 -4.35 5.40
N GLU A 623 10.59 -3.40 6.20
CA GLU A 623 11.39 -2.29 6.72
C GLU A 623 10.96 -1.98 8.15
N THR A 624 11.92 -1.93 9.07
CA THR A 624 11.67 -1.50 10.45
C THR A 624 11.59 0.03 10.50
N LYS A 625 10.45 0.57 10.95
CA LYS A 625 10.22 2.02 11.06
C LYS A 625 10.57 2.55 12.46
N ILE A 626 10.89 3.84 12.54
CA ILE A 626 11.20 4.53 13.82
C ILE A 626 10.00 4.52 14.77
N ASP A 627 8.78 4.63 14.25
CA ASP A 627 7.53 4.59 15.03
C ASP A 627 7.41 3.35 15.93
N HIS A 628 8.02 2.22 15.52
CA HIS A 628 8.06 1.00 16.33
C HIS A 628 8.81 1.21 17.66
N PHE A 629 9.85 2.07 17.66
CA PHE A 629 10.61 2.40 18.86
C PHE A 629 9.88 3.41 19.74
N TYR A 630 9.08 4.33 19.17
CA TYR A 630 8.23 5.21 19.96
C TYR A 630 7.19 4.41 20.74
N GLN A 631 6.55 3.44 20.08
CA GLN A 631 5.65 2.48 20.72
C GLN A 631 6.38 1.74 21.85
N LEU A 632 7.58 1.23 21.60
CA LEU A 632 8.38 0.52 22.60
C LEU A 632 8.79 1.41 23.80
N ILE A 633 9.09 2.70 23.59
CA ILE A 633 9.33 3.68 24.66
C ILE A 633 8.07 3.85 25.53
N THR A 634 6.89 3.92 24.92
CA THR A 634 5.63 4.02 25.69
C THR A 634 5.36 2.76 26.51
N TYR A 635 5.76 1.58 26.03
CA TYR A 635 5.68 0.33 26.81
C TYR A 635 6.64 0.35 27.99
N ARG A 636 7.88 0.78 27.77
CA ARG A 636 8.86 0.98 28.85
C ARG A 636 8.31 1.90 29.94
N PHE A 637 7.71 3.02 29.56
CA PHE A 637 7.04 3.91 30.51
C PHE A 637 5.94 3.21 31.31
N LEU A 638 5.00 2.54 30.63
CA LEU A 638 3.88 1.86 31.28
C LEU A 638 4.37 0.82 32.29
N MET A 639 5.35 0.01 31.91
CA MET A 639 5.90 -1.04 32.76
C MET A 639 6.60 -0.45 33.99
N LEU A 640 7.48 0.54 33.81
CA LEU A 640 8.17 1.21 34.93
C LEU A 640 7.20 1.92 35.88
N LYS A 641 6.09 2.45 35.38
CA LYS A 641 5.05 3.07 36.22
C LYS A 641 4.21 2.05 37.00
N ASN A 642 4.03 0.85 36.46
CA ASN A 642 3.32 -0.23 37.14
C ASN A 642 4.18 -0.89 38.22
N ASP A 643 5.45 -1.18 37.91
CA ASP A 643 6.40 -1.77 38.86
C ASP A 643 7.86 -1.44 38.46
N TYR A 644 8.40 -0.36 39.02
CA TYR A 644 9.75 0.11 38.71
C TYR A 644 10.82 -0.91 39.07
N GLU A 645 10.77 -1.46 40.28
CA GLU A 645 11.80 -2.39 40.79
C GLU A 645 11.85 -3.69 39.98
N LYS A 646 10.69 -4.17 39.51
CA LYS A 646 10.62 -5.34 38.65
C LYS A 646 11.22 -5.09 37.27
N TYR A 647 10.88 -3.97 36.63
CA TYR A 647 11.15 -3.77 35.19
C TYR A 647 12.34 -2.87 34.86
N LYS A 648 12.98 -2.20 35.83
CA LYS A 648 14.12 -1.28 35.59
C LYS A 648 15.30 -1.91 34.84
N ASP A 649 15.55 -3.20 35.03
CA ASP A 649 16.65 -3.93 34.40
C ASP A 649 16.26 -4.60 33.08
N TYR A 650 15.02 -4.46 32.61
CA TYR A 650 14.57 -5.11 31.39
C TYR A 650 15.08 -4.38 30.16
N LYS A 651 15.50 -5.15 29.16
CA LYS A 651 15.83 -4.67 27.82
C LYS A 651 14.57 -4.62 26.98
N PHE A 652 14.48 -3.61 26.13
CA PHE A 652 13.34 -3.41 25.25
C PHE A 652 13.78 -3.59 23.80
N VAL A 653 13.15 -4.51 23.07
CA VAL A 653 13.62 -4.98 21.76
C VAL A 653 12.49 -4.94 20.72
N VAL A 654 12.73 -4.28 19.59
CA VAL A 654 11.92 -4.49 18.38
C VAL A 654 12.51 -5.67 17.63
N TYR A 655 11.71 -6.68 17.31
CA TYR A 655 12.16 -7.86 16.58
C TYR A 655 11.47 -7.96 15.22
N ASN A 656 12.24 -7.76 14.14
CA ASN A 656 11.76 -7.98 12.79
C ASN A 656 11.89 -9.46 12.43
N VAL A 657 10.78 -10.18 12.56
CA VAL A 657 10.73 -11.65 12.42
C VAL A 657 10.98 -12.06 10.98
N ARG A 658 10.48 -11.28 10.01
CA ARG A 658 10.65 -11.55 8.57
C ARG A 658 12.13 -11.59 8.18
N LYS A 659 12.93 -10.66 8.72
CA LYS A 659 14.37 -10.58 8.45
C LYS A 659 15.24 -11.36 9.44
N ASN A 660 14.65 -11.82 10.53
CA ASN A 660 15.34 -12.36 11.70
C ASN A 660 16.40 -11.38 12.27
N VAL A 661 15.99 -10.13 12.49
CA VAL A 661 16.86 -9.04 13.01
C VAL A 661 16.21 -8.40 14.23
N ALA A 662 16.98 -8.23 15.31
CA ALA A 662 16.52 -7.62 16.55
C ALA A 662 17.27 -6.33 16.87
N TYR A 663 16.54 -5.35 17.39
CA TYR A 663 17.02 -4.00 17.67
C TYR A 663 16.74 -3.66 19.13
N GLU A 664 17.79 -3.40 19.91
CA GLU A 664 17.66 -2.95 21.30
C GLU A 664 17.48 -1.43 21.36
N LEU A 665 16.46 -1.00 22.09
CA LEU A 665 16.23 0.40 22.45
C LEU A 665 17.17 0.78 23.60
N VAL A 666 18.11 1.68 23.32
CA VAL A 666 19.03 2.21 24.34
C VAL A 666 18.52 3.59 24.78
N ILE A 667 17.96 3.63 25.99
CA ILE A 667 17.37 4.83 26.58
C ILE A 667 17.45 4.76 28.12
N ASN A 668 17.58 5.91 28.79
CA ASN A 668 17.52 6.01 30.25
C ASN A 668 16.09 6.35 30.75
N ASP A 669 15.89 6.27 32.06
CA ASP A 669 14.59 6.53 32.70
C ASP A 669 14.12 7.97 32.51
N GLU A 670 15.00 8.95 32.70
CA GLU A 670 14.68 10.37 32.56
C GLU A 670 14.18 10.70 31.14
N SER A 671 14.92 10.30 30.11
CA SER A 671 14.53 10.44 28.70
C SER A 671 13.24 9.69 28.40
N THR A 672 13.00 8.52 28.99
CA THR A 672 11.73 7.79 28.81
C THR A 672 10.55 8.60 29.31
N TYR A 673 10.64 9.12 30.54
CA TYR A 673 9.57 9.94 31.12
C TYR A 673 9.39 11.25 30.36
N GLU A 674 10.49 11.89 29.95
CA GLU A 674 10.46 13.14 29.20
C GLU A 674 9.80 12.95 27.83
N ILE A 675 10.18 11.91 27.08
CA ILE A 675 9.57 11.59 25.78
C ILE A 675 8.07 11.35 25.93
N VAL A 676 7.65 10.54 26.91
CA VAL A 676 6.21 10.28 27.11
C VAL A 676 5.45 11.53 27.57
N ASP A 677 6.06 12.40 28.39
CA ASP A 677 5.48 13.70 28.72
C ASP A 677 5.33 14.60 27.48
N ILE A 678 6.33 14.62 26.60
CA ILE A 678 6.26 15.33 25.30
C ILE A 678 5.13 14.75 24.43
N LEU A 679 5.02 13.42 24.35
CA LEU A 679 3.95 12.75 23.61
C LEU A 679 2.57 13.08 24.18
N PHE A 680 2.40 13.08 25.51
CA PHE A 680 1.15 13.50 26.14
C PHE A 680 0.80 14.95 25.84
N ARG A 681 1.75 15.88 26.00
CA ARG A 681 1.51 17.29 25.68
C ARG A 681 1.16 17.50 24.22
N SER A 682 1.82 16.76 23.33
CA SER A 682 1.53 16.78 21.89
C SER A 682 0.13 16.24 21.61
N PHE A 683 -0.23 15.07 22.16
CA PHE A 683 -1.51 14.40 21.90
C PHE A 683 -2.71 15.11 22.54
N LEU A 684 -2.51 15.70 23.71
CA LEU A 684 -3.52 16.49 24.42
C LEU A 684 -3.56 17.94 23.97
N ASN A 685 -2.74 18.32 22.98
CA ASN A 685 -2.61 19.68 22.47
C ASN A 685 -2.31 20.73 23.56
N LEU A 686 -1.56 20.36 24.59
CA LEU A 686 -1.22 21.24 25.71
C LEU A 686 -0.07 22.21 25.40
N ASN A 687 0.54 22.06 24.22
CA ASN A 687 1.47 23.05 23.68
C ASN A 687 0.69 24.03 22.80
N PRO A 688 0.61 25.33 23.13
CA PRO A 688 0.03 26.30 22.22
C PRO A 688 0.84 26.31 20.93
N LYS A 689 0.18 25.99 19.81
CA LYS A 689 0.73 26.31 18.48
C LYS A 689 0.76 27.83 18.35
N ASN A 690 1.85 28.45 18.81
CA ASN A 690 2.16 29.79 18.35
C ASN A 690 2.51 29.66 16.88
N SER A 691 1.57 29.99 15.99
CA SER A 691 1.89 30.23 14.59
C SER A 691 2.98 31.28 14.56
N LEU A 692 4.18 30.90 14.12
CA LEU A 692 5.30 31.84 14.01
C LEU A 692 4.83 33.02 13.14
N SER A 693 5.10 34.25 13.58
CA SER A 693 5.01 35.40 12.69
C SER A 693 5.94 35.22 11.48
N ASP A 694 5.74 35.98 10.41
CA ASP A 694 6.62 35.90 9.25
C ASP A 694 8.08 36.15 9.62
N ALA A 695 8.36 37.12 10.49
CA ALA A 695 9.70 37.40 10.98
C ALA A 695 10.31 36.21 11.73
N GLU A 696 9.57 35.64 12.69
CA GLU A 696 10.02 34.46 13.44
C GLU A 696 10.21 33.23 12.54
N PHE A 697 9.40 33.10 11.48
CA PHE A 697 9.59 32.05 10.48
C PHE A 697 10.87 32.22 9.69
N PHE A 698 11.18 33.44 9.22
CA PHE A 698 12.46 33.69 8.53
C PHE A 698 13.63 33.41 9.46
N ASP A 699 13.59 33.88 10.71
CA ASP A 699 14.65 33.63 11.70
C ASP A 699 14.81 32.12 11.95
N TYR A 700 13.70 31.39 12.03
CA TYR A 700 13.68 29.95 12.23
C TYR A 700 14.24 29.18 11.04
N VAL A 701 13.78 29.48 9.82
CA VAL A 701 14.11 28.70 8.62
C VAL A 701 15.45 29.08 8.02
N CYS A 702 15.89 30.34 8.10
CA CYS A 702 17.16 30.75 7.50
C CYS A 702 18.38 30.28 8.31
N TYR A 703 18.23 30.01 9.61
CA TYR A 703 19.35 29.63 10.46
C TYR A 703 19.45 28.10 10.60
N PHE A 704 20.48 27.52 9.99
CA PHE A 704 20.70 26.06 10.00
C PHE A 704 20.70 25.43 11.40
N LYS A 705 21.16 26.15 12.44
CA LYS A 705 21.12 25.70 13.86
C LYS A 705 19.71 25.36 14.35
N HIS A 706 18.68 26.01 13.80
CA HIS A 706 17.29 25.83 14.21
C HIS A 706 16.61 24.64 13.53
N LEU A 707 17.29 23.96 12.61
CA LEU A 707 16.81 22.69 12.05
C LEU A 707 16.71 21.56 13.10
N ASN A 708 17.10 21.79 14.36
CA ASN A 708 17.10 20.76 15.42
C ASN A 708 17.69 19.43 14.92
N LEU A 709 18.83 19.49 14.24
CA LEU A 709 19.51 18.32 13.67
C LEU A 709 20.50 17.76 14.69
N LEU A 710 20.02 17.36 15.86
CA LEU A 710 20.81 16.50 16.72
C LEU A 710 20.82 15.11 16.08
N SER A 711 21.92 14.82 15.39
CA SER A 711 22.08 13.67 14.50
C SER A 711 22.18 12.35 15.26
N ASN A 712 21.06 11.69 15.51
CA ASN A 712 21.02 10.24 15.59
C ASN A 712 20.40 9.74 14.29
N ASN A 713 21.24 9.31 13.33
CA ASN A 713 20.76 8.71 12.08
C ASN A 713 20.27 7.27 12.38
N LEU A 714 19.13 7.18 13.07
CA LEU A 714 18.50 5.94 13.50
C LEU A 714 18.16 5.06 12.28
N THR A 715 17.75 5.65 11.16
CA THR A 715 17.51 4.93 9.91
C THR A 715 18.79 4.26 9.39
N SER A 716 19.94 4.97 9.40
CA SER A 716 21.22 4.37 9.02
C SER A 716 21.68 3.32 10.02
N GLN A 717 21.44 3.50 11.33
CA GLN A 717 21.72 2.49 12.34
C GLN A 717 20.95 1.20 12.04
N ILE A 718 19.64 1.29 11.79
CA ILE A 718 18.80 0.16 11.38
C ILE A 718 19.40 -0.52 10.14
N SER A 719 19.70 0.25 9.08
CA SER A 719 20.24 -0.31 7.83
C SER A 719 21.59 -1.00 8.01
N ASN A 720 22.48 -0.46 8.85
CA ASN A 720 23.78 -1.05 9.14
C ASN A 720 23.64 -2.34 9.95
N ILE A 721 22.79 -2.34 10.98
CA ILE A 721 22.47 -3.53 11.78
C ILE A 721 21.93 -4.65 10.87
N GLU A 722 21.03 -4.33 9.94
CA GLU A 722 20.51 -5.32 8.98
C GLU A 722 21.60 -5.90 8.09
N LYS A 723 22.48 -5.05 7.51
CA LYS A 723 23.58 -5.51 6.65
C LYS A 723 24.55 -6.41 7.42
N ASP A 724 24.94 -6.00 8.61
CA ASP A 724 25.87 -6.76 9.46
C ASP A 724 25.25 -8.10 9.89
N THR A 725 23.96 -8.11 10.23
CA THR A 725 23.24 -9.34 10.59
C THR A 725 23.14 -10.28 9.38
N GLN A 726 22.83 -9.76 8.19
CA GLN A 726 22.81 -10.57 6.95
C GLN A 726 24.17 -11.21 6.63
N LEU A 727 25.28 -10.53 6.90
CA LEU A 727 26.63 -11.08 6.75
C LEU A 727 26.93 -12.19 7.77
N LYS A 728 26.32 -12.11 8.96
CA LYS A 728 26.48 -13.09 10.04
C LYS A 728 25.57 -14.32 9.90
N GLN A 729 24.45 -14.21 9.18
CA GLN A 729 23.51 -15.31 8.95
C GLN A 729 24.14 -16.40 8.08
N LYS A 730 24.25 -17.63 8.62
CA LYS A 730 25.01 -18.72 7.98
C LYS A 730 24.30 -20.08 7.90
N ILE A 731 23.18 -20.29 8.60
CA ILE A 731 22.52 -21.62 8.73
C ILE A 731 21.08 -21.52 8.24
N GLU A 732 20.64 -22.35 7.28
CA GLU A 732 19.23 -22.41 6.89
C GLU A 732 18.38 -23.11 7.98
N LEU A 733 17.23 -22.53 8.33
CA LEU A 733 16.29 -23.09 9.32
C LEU A 733 15.88 -24.55 9.04
N ILE A 734 15.96 -24.99 7.78
CA ILE A 734 15.59 -26.34 7.33
C ILE A 734 16.42 -27.42 8.04
N ASP A 735 17.69 -27.15 8.35
CA ASP A 735 18.59 -28.12 9.00
C ASP A 735 18.32 -28.28 10.51
N LEU A 736 17.52 -27.38 11.11
CA LEU A 736 17.17 -27.37 12.54
C LEU A 736 15.76 -27.92 12.81
N VAL A 737 15.00 -28.29 11.79
CA VAL A 737 13.67 -28.88 11.96
C VAL A 737 13.81 -30.33 12.39
N ASP A 738 13.30 -30.64 13.57
CA ASP A 738 13.28 -31.99 14.11
C ASP A 738 12.46 -32.91 13.19
N LYS A 739 13.12 -33.93 12.61
CA LYS A 739 12.46 -34.92 11.73
C LYS A 739 11.36 -35.68 12.47
N ASP A 740 11.46 -35.81 13.79
CA ASP A 740 10.44 -36.46 14.61
C ASP A 740 9.22 -35.56 14.84
N PHE A 741 9.39 -34.23 14.87
CA PHE A 741 8.27 -33.29 14.89
C PHE A 741 7.46 -33.35 13.59
N LEU A 742 8.13 -33.42 12.43
CA LEU A 742 7.49 -33.62 11.12
C LEU A 742 6.69 -34.93 11.05
N ASN A 743 7.16 -35.98 11.74
CA ASN A 743 6.48 -37.28 11.80
C ASN A 743 5.34 -37.33 12.84
N SER A 744 5.34 -36.44 13.84
CA SER A 744 4.39 -36.45 14.97
C SER A 744 3.05 -35.74 14.71
N ILE A 745 2.95 -34.96 13.63
CA ILE A 745 1.72 -34.23 13.27
C ILE A 745 0.84 -35.14 12.40
N ASN A 746 0.16 -36.09 13.04
CA ASN A 746 -0.92 -36.84 12.42
C ASN A 746 -2.16 -35.94 12.27
N PHE A 747 -2.28 -35.33 11.10
CA PHE A 747 -3.59 -34.94 10.59
C PHE A 747 -4.16 -36.06 9.75
N THR A 748 -5.43 -36.39 10.00
CA THR A 748 -6.24 -37.20 9.09
C THR A 748 -6.18 -36.62 7.68
N SER A 749 -5.46 -37.32 6.84
CA SER A 749 -5.28 -37.08 5.42
C SER A 749 -6.61 -37.28 4.70
N SER A 750 -7.29 -36.18 4.42
CA SER A 750 -8.21 -36.11 3.28
C SER A 750 -8.01 -34.77 2.59
N ASN A 751 -7.45 -34.87 1.39
CA ASN A 751 -7.24 -33.86 0.34
C ASN A 751 -6.07 -32.89 0.53
N LEU A 752 -4.87 -33.37 0.21
CA LEU A 752 -4.09 -32.94 -0.96
C LEU A 752 -2.70 -33.58 -0.87
N ILE A 753 -2.66 -34.87 -1.19
CA ILE A 753 -1.43 -35.51 -1.64
C ILE A 753 -1.35 -35.21 -3.14
N ILE A 754 -0.63 -34.16 -3.52
CA ILE A 754 0.23 -34.32 -4.69
C ILE A 754 1.46 -35.01 -4.14
N GLU A 755 1.36 -36.32 -4.03
CA GLU A 755 2.53 -37.19 -4.13
C GLU A 755 3.20 -36.72 -5.41
N GLN A 756 4.44 -36.26 -5.33
CA GLN A 756 5.33 -36.39 -6.47
C GLN A 756 5.47 -37.89 -6.71
N LYS A 757 4.50 -38.47 -7.41
CA LYS A 757 4.71 -39.71 -8.14
C LYS A 757 5.92 -39.42 -9.02
N LYS A 758 6.96 -40.24 -8.88
CA LYS A 758 7.91 -40.44 -9.98
C LYS A 758 7.07 -40.69 -11.22
N SER A 759 7.08 -39.72 -12.12
CA SER A 759 6.30 -39.78 -13.33
C SER A 759 7.31 -39.93 -14.45
N ASN A 760 7.57 -41.17 -14.84
CA ASN A 760 8.26 -41.47 -16.08
C ASN A 760 7.38 -41.10 -17.30
N LYS A 761 6.49 -40.11 -17.19
CA LYS A 761 5.54 -39.69 -18.21
C LYS A 761 5.69 -38.19 -18.48
N TYR A 762 6.07 -37.89 -19.71
CA TYR A 762 6.34 -36.53 -20.16
C TYR A 762 5.49 -36.22 -21.38
N VAL A 763 5.22 -34.93 -21.58
CA VAL A 763 4.61 -34.45 -22.82
C VAL A 763 5.46 -33.31 -23.35
N ILE A 764 6.02 -33.45 -24.55
CA ILE A 764 6.62 -32.31 -25.24
C ILE A 764 5.54 -31.68 -26.11
N LEU A 765 5.34 -30.37 -26.03
CA LEU A 765 4.36 -29.67 -26.88
C LEU A 765 4.91 -28.39 -27.50
N ASP A 766 4.26 -27.95 -28.56
CA ASP A 766 4.49 -26.68 -29.24
C ASP A 766 3.18 -26.16 -29.88
N PHE A 767 2.95 -24.85 -29.79
CA PHE A 767 1.82 -24.17 -30.44
C PHE A 767 2.29 -23.30 -31.61
N GLU A 768 1.64 -23.47 -32.76
CA GLU A 768 1.66 -22.46 -33.81
C GLU A 768 0.45 -21.53 -33.67
N THR A 769 0.68 -20.23 -33.87
CA THR A 769 -0.29 -19.18 -33.55
C THR A 769 -0.40 -18.10 -34.62
N LEU A 770 -1.57 -17.45 -34.67
CA LEU A 770 -1.71 -16.18 -35.39
C LEU A 770 -1.00 -15.06 -34.62
N HIS A 771 0.04 -14.47 -35.23
CA HIS A 771 1.01 -13.61 -34.55
C HIS A 771 0.40 -12.36 -33.86
N TYR A 772 -0.78 -11.90 -34.29
CA TYR A 772 -1.44 -10.71 -33.76
C TYR A 772 -2.15 -10.94 -32.41
N ASP A 773 -2.82 -12.09 -32.23
CA ASP A 773 -3.64 -12.37 -31.04
C ASP A 773 -3.17 -13.57 -30.20
N GLN A 774 -2.17 -14.32 -30.68
CA GLN A 774 -1.73 -15.60 -30.11
C GLN A 774 -2.88 -16.63 -30.06
N ILE A 775 -3.73 -16.61 -31.09
CA ILE A 775 -4.80 -17.59 -31.28
C ILE A 775 -4.13 -18.90 -31.75
N PRO A 776 -4.32 -20.03 -31.05
CA PRO A 776 -3.75 -21.30 -31.48
C PRO A 776 -4.41 -21.75 -32.77
N ILE A 777 -3.59 -22.09 -33.76
CA ILE A 777 -4.04 -22.66 -35.04
C ILE A 777 -3.56 -24.10 -35.22
N GLN A 778 -2.47 -24.47 -34.54
CA GLN A 778 -2.01 -25.85 -34.46
C GLN A 778 -1.39 -26.10 -33.08
N LEU A 779 -1.58 -27.30 -32.57
CA LEU A 779 -0.91 -27.84 -31.39
C LEU A 779 -0.32 -29.21 -31.76
N ALA A 780 0.98 -29.36 -31.63
CA ALA A 780 1.62 -30.66 -31.71
C ALA A 780 2.10 -31.07 -30.32
N PHE A 781 2.01 -32.37 -30.00
CA PHE A 781 2.69 -32.90 -28.83
C PHE A 781 3.05 -34.38 -28.95
N LEU A 782 4.11 -34.74 -28.22
CA LEU A 782 4.63 -36.10 -28.07
C LEU A 782 4.41 -36.54 -26.63
N VAL A 783 3.72 -37.66 -26.43
CA VAL A 783 3.62 -38.31 -25.12
C VAL A 783 4.75 -39.32 -25.02
N ILE A 784 5.53 -39.21 -23.95
CA ILE A 784 6.75 -39.97 -23.74
C ILE A 784 6.61 -40.78 -22.47
N GLN A 785 6.91 -42.07 -22.55
CA GLN A 785 6.99 -42.94 -21.38
C GLN A 785 8.19 -43.87 -21.51
N ASN A 786 9.00 -43.99 -20.45
CA ASN A 786 10.24 -44.79 -20.44
C ASN A 786 11.18 -44.45 -21.62
N ASN A 787 11.44 -43.16 -21.82
CA ASN A 787 12.32 -42.65 -22.89
C ASN A 787 11.89 -43.02 -24.33
N GLN A 788 10.62 -43.39 -24.55
CA GLN A 788 10.06 -43.68 -25.87
C GLN A 788 8.80 -42.86 -26.13
N ILE A 789 8.63 -42.40 -27.36
CA ILE A 789 7.40 -41.75 -27.82
C ILE A 789 6.31 -42.83 -27.92
N ILE A 790 5.30 -42.74 -27.07
CA ILE A 790 4.16 -43.67 -27.06
C ILE A 790 2.97 -43.13 -27.85
N GLU A 791 2.92 -41.81 -28.06
CA GLU A 791 1.86 -41.17 -28.82
C GLU A 791 2.34 -39.86 -29.43
N THR A 792 1.91 -39.59 -30.67
CA THR A 792 2.16 -38.35 -31.39
C THR A 792 0.82 -37.76 -31.79
N GLN A 793 0.58 -36.51 -31.42
CA GLN A 793 -0.62 -35.76 -31.79
C GLN A 793 -0.23 -34.53 -32.60
N ASN A 794 -0.97 -34.30 -33.68
CA ASN A 794 -0.85 -33.10 -34.50
C ASN A 794 -2.25 -32.58 -34.80
N LEU A 795 -2.61 -31.50 -34.13
CA LEU A 795 -3.96 -30.99 -34.02
C LEU A 795 -4.04 -29.62 -34.67
N TYR A 796 -5.00 -29.42 -35.58
CA TYR A 796 -5.26 -28.13 -36.23
C TYR A 796 -6.59 -27.58 -35.72
N PHE A 797 -6.69 -26.29 -35.43
CA PHE A 797 -7.91 -25.70 -34.87
C PHE A 797 -8.64 -24.87 -35.91
N GLU A 798 -9.98 -24.96 -35.89
CA GLU A 798 -10.84 -24.07 -36.67
C GLU A 798 -10.56 -22.60 -36.30
N ILE A 799 -10.57 -21.72 -37.30
CA ILE A 799 -10.48 -20.28 -37.12
C ILE A 799 -11.90 -19.69 -37.21
N ASP A 800 -12.32 -18.90 -36.21
CA ASP A 800 -13.66 -18.28 -36.18
C ASP A 800 -13.97 -17.51 -37.49
N ASN A 801 -15.14 -17.79 -38.09
CA ASN A 801 -15.58 -17.32 -39.42
C ASN A 801 -15.67 -15.79 -39.60
N ASP A 802 -15.58 -15.00 -38.53
CA ASP A 802 -15.65 -13.52 -38.57
C ASP A 802 -14.31 -12.85 -38.91
N MET A 803 -13.21 -13.61 -39.07
CA MET A 803 -11.91 -13.07 -39.47
C MET A 803 -11.72 -13.07 -40.99
N ASN A 804 -11.21 -11.96 -41.53
CA ASN A 804 -10.93 -11.83 -42.96
C ASN A 804 -9.64 -12.59 -43.34
N LEU A 805 -9.78 -13.89 -43.63
CA LEU A 805 -8.68 -14.87 -43.77
C LEU A 805 -7.69 -14.56 -44.90
N GLU A 806 -8.10 -13.87 -45.98
CA GLU A 806 -7.24 -13.64 -47.16
C GLU A 806 -5.96 -12.83 -46.86
N LEU A 807 -5.94 -12.01 -45.82
CA LEU A 807 -4.79 -11.18 -45.43
C LEU A 807 -3.77 -11.91 -44.53
N PHE A 808 -4.11 -13.07 -43.98
CA PHE A 808 -3.32 -13.74 -42.95
C PHE A 808 -2.54 -14.96 -43.47
N TRP A 809 -2.90 -15.53 -44.62
CA TRP A 809 -2.26 -16.73 -45.17
C TRP A 809 -0.76 -16.57 -45.46
N GLU A 810 -0.29 -15.34 -45.71
CA GLU A 810 1.15 -15.06 -45.92
C GLU A 810 1.98 -15.13 -44.63
N TYR A 811 1.36 -15.14 -43.45
CA TYR A 811 2.03 -15.04 -42.14
C TYR A 811 1.83 -16.28 -41.25
N VAL A 812 1.23 -17.34 -41.78
CA VAL A 812 0.94 -18.59 -41.08
C VAL A 812 1.87 -19.67 -41.60
N ASN A 813 2.59 -20.35 -40.71
CA ASN A 813 3.50 -21.44 -41.06
C ASN A 813 2.78 -22.81 -41.18
N VAL A 814 1.47 -22.78 -41.43
CA VAL A 814 0.60 -23.95 -41.56
C VAL A 814 -0.05 -23.91 -42.94
N ASP A 815 -0.13 -25.06 -43.61
CA ASP A 815 -0.89 -25.18 -44.86
C ASP A 815 -2.36 -24.78 -44.62
N PRO A 816 -2.87 -23.73 -45.27
CA PRO A 816 -4.24 -23.24 -45.09
C PRO A 816 -5.30 -24.33 -45.28
N SER A 817 -5.04 -25.33 -46.13
CA SER A 817 -5.98 -26.44 -46.36
C SER A 817 -6.25 -27.28 -45.11
N ASN A 818 -5.31 -27.35 -44.17
CA ASN A 818 -5.47 -28.06 -42.90
C ASN A 818 -6.39 -27.32 -41.90
N LEU A 819 -6.72 -26.05 -42.17
CA LEU A 819 -7.51 -25.20 -41.29
C LEU A 819 -8.98 -25.04 -41.74
N ILE A 820 -9.30 -25.38 -42.99
CA ILE A 820 -10.63 -25.18 -43.60
C ILE A 820 -11.71 -26.07 -42.98
N ASP A 821 -11.36 -27.31 -42.61
CA ASP A 821 -12.27 -28.28 -41.97
C ASP A 821 -11.75 -28.74 -40.60
N ALA A 822 -10.89 -27.94 -39.97
CA ALA A 822 -10.29 -28.26 -38.68
C ALA A 822 -11.37 -28.32 -37.57
N PRO A 823 -11.33 -29.29 -36.65
CA PRO A 823 -12.28 -29.33 -35.54
C PRO A 823 -12.08 -28.15 -34.58
N HIS A 824 -13.19 -27.66 -34.01
CA HIS A 824 -13.18 -26.58 -33.03
C HIS A 824 -12.34 -26.93 -31.79
N PHE A 825 -11.69 -25.93 -31.19
CA PHE A 825 -10.76 -26.12 -30.07
C PHE A 825 -11.35 -26.96 -28.92
N LEU A 826 -12.62 -26.76 -28.57
CA LEU A 826 -13.30 -27.51 -27.50
C LEU A 826 -13.30 -29.03 -27.73
N GLU A 827 -13.61 -29.47 -28.95
CA GLU A 827 -13.70 -30.89 -29.28
C GLU A 827 -12.34 -31.57 -29.19
N GLN A 828 -11.29 -30.82 -29.53
CA GLN A 828 -9.92 -31.32 -29.46
C GLN A 828 -9.37 -31.28 -28.05
N TRP A 829 -9.73 -30.23 -27.28
CA TRP A 829 -9.38 -30.11 -25.88
C TRP A 829 -9.88 -31.31 -25.07
N ASP A 830 -11.13 -31.73 -25.29
CA ASP A 830 -11.70 -32.89 -24.60
C ASP A 830 -10.91 -34.19 -24.83
N LYS A 831 -10.25 -34.33 -25.98
CA LYS A 831 -9.40 -35.50 -26.29
C LYS A 831 -8.07 -35.46 -25.55
N ILE A 832 -7.54 -34.28 -25.27
CA ILE A 832 -6.15 -34.11 -24.80
C ILE A 832 -6.03 -33.64 -23.35
N LYS A 833 -7.10 -33.14 -22.73
CA LYS A 833 -7.10 -32.66 -21.34
C LYS A 833 -6.61 -33.69 -20.32
N LYS A 834 -6.72 -34.99 -20.64
CA LYS A 834 -6.19 -36.10 -19.83
C LYS A 834 -4.67 -36.04 -19.60
N TYR A 835 -3.91 -35.35 -20.47
CA TYR A 835 -2.46 -35.18 -20.31
C TYR A 835 -2.08 -34.01 -19.40
N PHE A 836 -3.04 -33.16 -19.03
CA PHE A 836 -2.83 -31.97 -18.19
C PHE A 836 -3.49 -32.15 -16.81
N ASN A 837 -3.39 -33.36 -16.26
CA ASN A 837 -4.04 -33.76 -15.02
C ASN A 837 -3.09 -33.78 -13.80
N GLY A 838 -1.85 -33.29 -13.98
CA GLY A 838 -0.79 -33.35 -12.96
C GLY A 838 0.01 -34.65 -12.95
N GLU A 839 -0.36 -35.67 -13.74
CA GLU A 839 0.45 -36.90 -13.88
C GLU A 839 1.60 -36.76 -14.89
N TYR A 840 1.58 -35.78 -15.79
CA TYR A 840 2.62 -35.58 -16.81
C TYR A 840 3.43 -34.31 -16.54
N ILE A 841 4.74 -34.38 -16.78
CA ILE A 841 5.57 -33.18 -16.85
C ILE A 841 5.52 -32.64 -18.28
N ILE A 842 5.01 -31.43 -18.44
CA ILE A 842 4.90 -30.77 -19.76
C ILE A 842 6.22 -30.09 -20.10
N ILE A 843 6.79 -30.32 -21.27
CA ILE A 843 8.04 -29.73 -21.73
C ILE A 843 7.76 -28.92 -23.00
N ALA A 844 8.29 -27.70 -23.06
CA ALA A 844 8.23 -26.88 -24.28
C ALA A 844 9.49 -26.01 -24.40
N HIS A 845 9.81 -25.56 -25.61
CA HIS A 845 10.93 -24.66 -25.84
C HIS A 845 10.51 -23.22 -25.61
N ASN A 846 11.11 -22.54 -24.63
CA ASN A 846 10.58 -21.26 -24.14
C ASN A 846 9.14 -21.42 -23.63
N ALA A 847 8.91 -22.47 -22.83
CA ALA A 847 7.60 -22.91 -22.35
C ALA A 847 6.65 -21.81 -21.84
N PRO A 848 7.09 -20.68 -21.22
CA PRO A 848 6.18 -19.59 -20.87
C PRO A 848 5.36 -19.00 -22.04
N PHE A 849 5.80 -19.19 -23.28
CA PHE A 849 5.05 -18.79 -24.47
C PHE A 849 3.85 -19.73 -24.71
N ASP A 850 4.08 -21.02 -24.90
CA ASP A 850 3.05 -22.05 -25.16
C ASP A 850 2.02 -22.12 -24.04
N MET A 851 2.51 -22.04 -22.81
CA MET A 851 1.68 -21.96 -21.62
C MET A 851 0.75 -20.73 -21.66
N ARG A 852 1.19 -19.59 -22.19
CA ARG A 852 0.32 -18.41 -22.35
C ARG A 852 -0.75 -18.62 -23.43
N VAL A 853 -0.40 -19.28 -24.53
CA VAL A 853 -1.34 -19.62 -25.62
C VAL A 853 -2.43 -20.54 -25.09
N LEU A 854 -2.05 -21.62 -24.42
CA LEU A 854 -2.99 -22.56 -23.80
C LEU A 854 -3.89 -21.86 -22.77
N LYS A 855 -3.32 -21.00 -21.92
CA LYS A 855 -4.09 -20.23 -20.93
C LYS A 855 -5.15 -19.33 -21.57
N LYS A 856 -4.79 -18.65 -22.66
CA LYS A 856 -5.73 -17.81 -23.41
C LYS A 856 -6.86 -18.63 -24.01
N ALA A 857 -6.53 -19.77 -24.63
CA ALA A 857 -7.51 -20.65 -25.24
C ALA A 857 -8.51 -21.21 -24.21
N LEU A 858 -8.01 -21.73 -23.08
CA LEU A 858 -8.88 -22.26 -22.02
C LEU A 858 -9.75 -21.19 -21.37
N LYS A 859 -9.20 -19.98 -21.17
CA LYS A 859 -9.97 -18.84 -20.66
C LYS A 859 -11.06 -18.38 -21.64
N LYS A 860 -10.83 -18.47 -22.96
CA LYS A 860 -11.83 -18.11 -23.98
C LYS A 860 -13.10 -18.96 -23.84
N TYR A 861 -12.96 -20.22 -23.43
CA TYR A 861 -14.06 -21.18 -23.34
C TYR A 861 -14.46 -21.56 -21.90
N ASP A 862 -13.96 -20.83 -20.89
CA ASP A 862 -14.24 -21.06 -19.46
C ASP A 862 -13.99 -22.50 -18.99
N LEU A 863 -12.91 -23.11 -19.50
CA LEU A 863 -12.55 -24.49 -19.19
C LEU A 863 -11.64 -24.59 -17.96
N GLU A 864 -12.07 -25.39 -16.98
CA GLU A 864 -11.28 -25.73 -15.80
C GLU A 864 -10.19 -26.77 -16.12
N ILE A 865 -9.04 -26.63 -15.46
CA ILE A 865 -7.94 -27.60 -15.57
C ILE A 865 -7.29 -27.84 -14.20
N LEU A 866 -6.80 -29.04 -13.99
CA LEU A 866 -6.03 -29.40 -12.79
C LEU A 866 -4.64 -28.74 -12.85
N ASN A 867 -4.06 -28.49 -11.68
CA ASN A 867 -2.69 -27.98 -11.60
C ASN A 867 -1.72 -29.02 -12.19
N PHE A 868 -0.85 -28.56 -13.09
CA PHE A 868 0.22 -29.37 -13.66
C PHE A 868 1.52 -28.57 -13.70
N VAL A 869 2.64 -29.28 -13.77
CA VAL A 869 3.97 -28.67 -13.82
C VAL A 869 4.52 -28.70 -15.23
N PHE A 870 5.34 -27.71 -15.57
CA PHE A 870 6.02 -27.67 -16.85
C PHE A 870 7.50 -27.32 -16.71
N LEU A 871 8.30 -27.82 -17.63
CA LEU A 871 9.73 -27.63 -17.70
C LEU A 871 10.07 -26.85 -18.98
N ASP A 872 10.82 -25.77 -18.81
CA ASP A 872 11.34 -24.99 -19.94
C ASP A 872 12.63 -25.63 -20.43
N SER A 873 12.63 -26.12 -21.68
CA SER A 873 13.80 -26.80 -22.24
C SER A 873 15.03 -25.89 -22.31
N ILE A 874 14.88 -24.57 -22.37
CA ILE A 874 16.02 -23.63 -22.29
C ILE A 874 16.69 -23.72 -20.92
N LYS A 875 15.91 -23.82 -19.83
CA LYS A 875 16.47 -23.97 -18.48
C LYS A 875 17.19 -25.30 -18.32
N LEU A 876 16.58 -26.37 -18.82
CA LEU A 876 17.16 -27.71 -18.80
C LEU A 876 18.47 -27.75 -19.61
N LEU A 877 18.47 -27.25 -20.83
CA LEU A 877 19.66 -27.27 -21.70
C LEU A 877 20.76 -26.32 -21.21
N LYS A 878 20.43 -25.19 -20.56
CA LYS A 878 21.45 -24.36 -19.89
C LYS A 878 22.11 -25.07 -18.72
N LYS A 879 21.37 -25.91 -18.00
CA LYS A 879 21.89 -26.72 -16.90
C LYS A 879 22.77 -27.86 -17.41
N LEU A 880 22.31 -28.59 -18.44
CA LEU A 880 23.03 -29.73 -19.02
C LEU A 880 24.24 -29.29 -19.86
N LYS A 881 24.12 -28.19 -20.60
CA LYS A 881 25.16 -27.66 -21.48
C LYS A 881 25.30 -26.13 -21.34
N PRO A 882 26.01 -25.63 -20.32
CA PRO A 882 26.22 -24.19 -20.13
C PRO A 882 27.15 -23.58 -21.20
N ASN A 883 27.11 -22.25 -21.33
CA ASN A 883 28.02 -21.43 -22.16
C ASN A 883 27.90 -21.57 -23.69
N LEU A 884 26.73 -21.92 -24.22
CA LEU A 884 26.47 -21.82 -25.67
C LEU A 884 26.16 -20.37 -26.08
N ALA A 885 26.55 -19.99 -27.30
CA ALA A 885 26.32 -18.65 -27.84
C ALA A 885 24.83 -18.33 -28.07
N SER A 886 23.97 -19.34 -28.21
CA SER A 886 22.52 -19.20 -28.27
C SER A 886 21.83 -20.47 -27.77
N TYR A 887 20.64 -20.30 -27.21
CA TYR A 887 19.75 -21.39 -26.81
C TYR A 887 18.42 -21.41 -27.59
N SER A 888 18.33 -20.68 -28.71
CA SER A 888 17.20 -20.81 -29.62
C SER A 888 17.22 -22.18 -30.32
N GLN A 889 16.10 -22.87 -30.41
CA GLN A 889 15.98 -24.21 -30.99
C GLN A 889 16.65 -24.37 -32.37
N PRO A 890 16.44 -23.50 -33.38
CA PRO A 890 17.10 -23.64 -34.68
C PRO A 890 18.64 -23.62 -34.60
N LYS A 891 19.19 -22.76 -33.74
CA LYS A 891 20.66 -22.69 -33.53
C LYS A 891 21.19 -23.89 -32.76
N LEU A 892 20.43 -24.44 -31.82
CA LEU A 892 20.80 -25.65 -31.09
C LEU A 892 20.77 -26.86 -32.03
N CYS A 893 19.68 -27.04 -32.78
CA CYS A 893 19.56 -28.12 -33.76
C CYS A 893 20.67 -28.04 -34.82
N SER A 894 20.93 -26.85 -35.39
CA SER A 894 22.06 -26.65 -36.32
C SER A 894 23.41 -26.96 -35.67
N TYR A 895 23.64 -26.55 -34.43
CA TYR A 895 24.89 -26.81 -33.71
C TYR A 895 25.11 -28.31 -33.43
N PHE A 896 24.04 -29.08 -33.21
CA PHE A 896 24.09 -30.51 -32.92
C PHE A 896 23.76 -31.42 -34.12
N GLY A 897 23.61 -30.85 -35.32
CA GLY A 897 23.38 -31.61 -36.56
C GLY A 897 21.98 -32.24 -36.68
N ILE A 898 20.98 -31.67 -36.01
CA ILE A 898 19.57 -32.05 -36.15
C ILE A 898 18.95 -31.20 -37.26
N GLU A 899 18.63 -31.81 -38.39
CA GLU A 899 17.90 -31.17 -39.49
C GLU A 899 16.39 -31.35 -39.29
N TYR A 900 15.65 -30.25 -39.34
CA TYR A 900 14.20 -30.25 -39.21
C TYR A 900 13.59 -29.02 -39.88
N ASP A 901 12.29 -29.07 -40.18
CA ASP A 901 11.54 -27.94 -40.73
C ASP A 901 11.12 -27.00 -39.60
N ALA A 902 11.87 -25.90 -39.42
CA ALA A 902 11.58 -24.93 -38.36
C ALA A 902 10.28 -24.18 -38.66
N HIS A 903 9.46 -23.95 -37.63
CA HIS A 903 8.12 -23.35 -37.73
C HIS A 903 7.02 -24.32 -38.18
N ASN A 904 7.24 -25.61 -37.98
CA ASN A 904 6.19 -26.61 -38.03
C ASN A 904 6.10 -27.25 -36.64
N ALA A 905 4.98 -27.05 -35.94
CA ALA A 905 4.84 -27.49 -34.54
C ALA A 905 5.20 -28.96 -34.33
N LEU A 906 4.87 -29.85 -35.29
CA LEU A 906 5.20 -31.27 -35.20
C LEU A 906 6.70 -31.53 -35.37
N ALA A 907 7.33 -30.86 -36.33
CA ALA A 907 8.77 -30.96 -36.53
C ALA A 907 9.54 -30.35 -35.34
N ASP A 908 9.04 -29.25 -34.76
CA ASP A 908 9.62 -28.59 -33.59
C ASP A 908 9.58 -29.49 -32.34
N VAL A 909 8.46 -30.18 -32.04
CA VAL A 909 8.43 -31.11 -30.90
C VAL A 909 9.32 -32.35 -31.11
N GLN A 910 9.44 -32.83 -32.35
CA GLN A 910 10.32 -33.96 -32.71
C GLN A 910 11.80 -33.57 -32.61
N ALA A 911 12.16 -32.39 -33.09
CA ALA A 911 13.52 -31.86 -32.97
C ALA A 911 13.88 -31.61 -31.51
N LEU A 912 12.94 -31.09 -30.71
CA LEU A 912 13.14 -30.89 -29.28
C LEU A 912 13.33 -32.22 -28.52
N TYR A 913 12.57 -33.26 -28.87
CA TYR A 913 12.77 -34.61 -28.33
C TYR A 913 14.19 -35.14 -28.62
N GLN A 914 14.64 -35.05 -29.87
CA GLN A 914 15.99 -35.46 -30.25
C GLN A 914 17.04 -34.63 -29.51
N LEU A 915 16.82 -33.33 -29.37
CA LEU A 915 17.75 -32.43 -28.69
C LEU A 915 17.88 -32.75 -27.19
N ILE A 916 16.78 -33.06 -26.51
CA ILE A 916 16.81 -33.44 -25.08
C ILE A 916 17.52 -34.79 -24.90
N THR A 917 17.18 -35.79 -25.73
CA THR A 917 17.77 -37.15 -25.65
C THR A 917 19.26 -37.20 -25.99
N LEU A 918 19.82 -36.16 -26.63
CA LEU A 918 21.28 -36.02 -26.79
C LEU A 918 22.03 -35.78 -25.46
N PHE A 919 21.35 -35.25 -24.43
CA PHE A 919 22.00 -34.83 -23.18
C PHE A 919 21.51 -35.54 -21.94
N ILE A 920 20.27 -36.04 -21.95
CA ILE A 920 19.68 -36.71 -20.80
C ILE A 920 18.58 -37.67 -21.25
N ASP A 921 18.52 -38.83 -20.62
CA ASP A 921 17.37 -39.73 -20.75
C ASP A 921 16.19 -39.16 -19.97
N PHE A 922 14.97 -39.30 -20.50
CA PHE A 922 13.78 -38.76 -19.85
C PHE A 922 13.57 -39.32 -18.44
N ASP A 923 13.96 -40.56 -18.17
CA ASP A 923 13.85 -41.14 -16.83
C ASP A 923 14.84 -40.51 -15.81
N GLU A 924 15.91 -39.86 -16.29
CA GLU A 924 16.87 -39.14 -15.44
C GLU A 924 16.45 -37.68 -15.18
N ILE A 925 15.50 -37.13 -15.95
CA ILE A 925 14.99 -35.77 -15.75
C ILE A 925 14.33 -35.64 -14.38
N ASP A 926 13.59 -36.66 -13.92
CA ASP A 926 12.99 -36.70 -12.58
C ASP A 926 14.05 -36.54 -11.47
N GLN A 927 15.18 -37.23 -11.60
CA GLN A 927 16.28 -37.11 -10.65
C GLN A 927 16.93 -35.72 -10.71
N LEU A 928 17.14 -35.19 -11.92
CA LEU A 928 17.68 -33.85 -12.11
C LEU A 928 16.77 -32.77 -11.51
N ILE A 929 15.45 -32.94 -11.64
CA ILE A 929 14.43 -32.08 -11.03
C ILE A 929 14.47 -32.20 -9.51
N GLN A 930 14.60 -33.42 -8.95
CA GLN A 930 14.74 -33.61 -7.51
C GLN A 930 15.97 -32.91 -6.95
N GLU A 931 17.09 -32.98 -7.66
CA GLU A 931 18.34 -32.29 -7.29
C GLU A 931 18.26 -30.78 -7.54
N ASN A 932 17.42 -30.33 -8.48
CA ASN A 932 17.28 -28.92 -8.85
C ASN A 932 15.81 -28.54 -9.10
N PRO A 933 14.97 -28.42 -8.04
CA PRO A 933 13.53 -28.22 -8.19
C PRO A 933 13.13 -26.96 -8.97
N LYS A 934 14.04 -25.97 -9.04
CA LYS A 934 13.87 -24.71 -9.81
C LYS A 934 13.83 -24.89 -11.34
N LEU A 935 14.11 -26.10 -11.84
CA LEU A 935 13.95 -26.43 -13.26
C LEU A 935 12.48 -26.50 -13.68
N LEU A 936 11.60 -26.90 -12.76
CA LEU A 936 10.17 -26.85 -12.97
C LEU A 936 9.63 -25.42 -12.80
N ASN A 937 8.63 -25.13 -13.61
CA ASN A 937 7.75 -23.99 -13.46
C ASN A 937 6.35 -24.54 -13.20
N ASP A 938 5.62 -23.92 -12.28
CA ASP A 938 4.24 -24.31 -12.02
C ASP A 938 3.33 -23.59 -13.01
N PHE A 939 2.47 -24.34 -13.71
CA PHE A 939 1.41 -23.72 -14.47
C PHE A 939 0.18 -23.59 -13.59
N TRP A 940 -0.41 -22.40 -13.60
CA TRP A 940 -1.63 -22.02 -12.89
C TRP A 940 -1.54 -21.85 -11.36
N ASN A 941 -1.35 -20.59 -10.96
CA ASN A 941 -2.05 -19.97 -9.83
C ASN A 941 -3.14 -19.07 -10.43
N ILE A 942 -4.42 -19.45 -10.33
CA ILE A 942 -5.57 -18.55 -10.51
C ILE A 942 -6.47 -18.62 -9.30
#